data_AF-A0A7X9GU78-F1
#
_entry.id   AF-A0A7X9GU78-F1
#
_cell.length_a   1.000
_cell.length_b   1.000
_cell.length_c   1.000
_cell.angle_alpha   90.00
_cell.angle_beta   90.00
_cell.angle_gamma   90.00
#
_symmetry.space_group_name_H-M   'P 1'
#
loop_
_entity.id
_entity.type
_entity.pdbx_description
1 polymer ?
#
loop_
_entity_poly.entity_id
_entity_poly.type
_entity_poly.pdbx_seq_one_letter_code
_entity_poly.pdbx_strand_id
1 'polypeptide(L)'
;ATDTRPRSALSRRGLLAVAAAVPVGAAVVSTAPAQADPTVTDGETRIVEVPLAEAPDRDVDEVGTVRVLEGPATMVAATWEGETPHQIRVRGLSQADGTWGEWYDLDVDEEIVAAEAADVDDETGAESAGEGRPAAEPVWLDPVDEIEFLAISDGTDVSERVTAHVITTSPTPQEASQGVQTFSMRSASSANVDTGPSGPSIISRAAWGATESWTRGTSASDSLRAVVLHHTAGANGYSRASSPQIVRGILSHHTRTLGWADIGYNVLIDRFGQIYEGRKGGLHRNIVGAHALGFNTGTFGISVMGNHQSSQASSAAQAAIMEVAAWKLGATFHTDANQQASWTVGVDGTRWPRGTVRSLPRFFGHRDVNSTSCPGNALYGRMADLRWGINTRIGKTWRNHYNAFRDGGAASKLGTVTHGARTEGSHTVTRLTKGLIVSGSGLHARGRATTASFLANWESAWGRPMAHYRQDGDRYVQAFDKGVAARENGRNRFVPRHFDDVSPTNAFFLEIGDLAERGITAGWPDNTFRPLRNCRRDEMIVFLYRAMGSPSFTPPRTSPYEDVSPSAEFYPAITWARSEGYAKGWDDGTFRPGDPTRRDQVAAFFYRAAGSPRVSGSSTGFNDVPSSHVFAKEIRWMSQAGISRGWSDGTFRPTVPVTREQIAAFFMRWLSVTGRL
;
A
#
# COMPACT_ATOMS: atom_id res chain seq x y z
N ALA A 1 -12.58 -18.41 -78.38
CA ALA A 1 -11.81 -19.00 -79.50
C ALA A 1 -10.38 -18.49 -79.39
N THR A 2 -9.50 -19.34 -78.84
CA THR A 2 -8.30 -19.92 -79.50
C THR A 2 -7.13 -18.93 -79.54
N ASP A 3 -6.21 -18.94 -78.57
CA ASP A 3 -5.10 -19.89 -78.36
C ASP A 3 -3.99 -19.78 -79.43
N THR A 4 -2.78 -19.36 -79.04
CA THR A 4 -1.52 -20.14 -79.15
C THR A 4 -0.28 -19.32 -78.70
N ARG A 5 0.67 -20.03 -78.08
CA ARG A 5 1.93 -19.64 -77.36
C ARG A 5 3.11 -19.30 -78.33
N PRO A 6 4.43 -19.19 -77.95
CA PRO A 6 5.15 -19.38 -76.66
C PRO A 6 6.38 -18.48 -76.29
N ARG A 7 6.84 -18.71 -75.04
CA ARG A 7 8.14 -18.50 -74.31
C ARG A 7 9.43 -18.08 -75.05
N SER A 8 10.26 -17.22 -74.42
CA SER A 8 11.51 -17.56 -73.65
C SER A 8 12.46 -16.36 -73.44
N ALA A 9 13.44 -16.52 -72.56
CA ALA A 9 14.03 -15.51 -71.66
C ALA A 9 15.19 -14.63 -72.18
N LEU A 10 15.19 -13.38 -71.67
CA LEU A 10 16.27 -12.53 -71.14
C LEU A 10 17.74 -12.82 -71.52
N SER A 11 18.41 -11.78 -72.07
CA SER A 11 19.66 -11.19 -71.54
C SER A 11 20.29 -10.24 -72.58
N ARG A 12 20.46 -8.95 -72.23
CA ARG A 12 21.37 -7.93 -72.83
C ARG A 12 21.15 -6.62 -72.04
N ARG A 13 22.14 -6.14 -71.27
CA ARG A 13 23.34 -5.32 -71.63
C ARG A 13 23.13 -3.83 -71.35
N GLY A 14 24.08 -3.26 -70.59
CA GLY A 14 24.46 -1.84 -70.56
C GLY A 14 23.63 -0.99 -69.58
N LEU A 15 24.14 0.06 -68.94
CA LEU A 15 25.45 0.71 -68.92
C LEU A 15 25.34 1.80 -67.82
N LEU A 16 26.43 2.07 -67.11
CA LEU A 16 26.82 3.34 -66.45
C LEU A 16 25.89 4.05 -65.42
N ALA A 17 26.45 4.15 -64.22
CA ALA A 17 26.61 5.33 -63.36
C ALA A 17 25.38 6.16 -62.93
N VAL A 18 25.12 6.19 -61.61
CA VAL A 18 25.04 7.42 -60.78
C VAL A 18 25.29 7.01 -59.32
N ALA A 19 26.16 7.75 -58.63
CA ALA A 19 26.30 7.69 -57.18
C ALA A 19 24.99 8.11 -56.51
N ALA A 20 24.31 7.16 -55.87
CA ALA A 20 23.30 7.46 -54.87
C ALA A 20 23.97 7.34 -53.50
N ALA A 21 24.15 8.48 -52.85
CA ALA A 21 24.37 8.53 -51.42
C ALA A 21 23.26 7.71 -50.73
N VAL A 22 23.62 6.55 -50.21
CA VAL A 22 22.78 5.84 -49.25
C VAL A 22 22.83 6.69 -47.99
N PRO A 23 21.70 7.25 -47.50
CA PRO A 23 21.71 7.80 -46.17
C PRO A 23 22.15 6.65 -45.25
N VAL A 24 23.20 6.88 -44.47
CA VAL A 24 23.62 5.99 -43.38
C VAL A 24 22.39 5.80 -42.51
N GLY A 25 21.65 4.73 -42.81
CA GLY A 25 20.53 4.29 -42.02
C GLY A 25 21.13 3.98 -40.67
N ALA A 26 20.69 4.72 -39.66
CA ALA A 26 21.01 4.44 -38.27
C ALA A 26 20.86 2.94 -38.06
N ALA A 27 22.00 2.25 -37.92
CA ALA A 27 22.01 0.91 -37.39
C ALA A 27 21.31 1.05 -36.04
N VAL A 28 20.12 0.46 -35.93
CA VAL A 28 19.52 0.21 -34.64
C VAL A 28 20.46 -0.78 -33.98
N VAL A 29 21.44 -0.28 -33.23
CA VAL A 29 22.30 -1.11 -32.41
C VAL A 29 21.44 -1.56 -31.24
N SER A 30 20.66 -2.60 -31.48
CA SER A 30 20.15 -3.48 -30.44
C SER A 30 21.34 -4.30 -29.96
N THR A 31 22.14 -3.73 -29.04
CA THR A 31 23.21 -4.47 -28.38
C THR A 31 22.58 -5.56 -27.51
N ALA A 32 23.07 -6.80 -27.66
CA ALA A 32 22.86 -7.85 -26.67
C ALA A 32 23.28 -7.34 -25.27
N PRO A 33 22.72 -7.88 -24.18
CA PRO A 33 23.18 -7.50 -22.84
C PRO A 33 24.65 -7.88 -22.64
N ALA A 34 25.30 -7.19 -21.72
CA ALA A 34 26.75 -7.29 -21.50
C ALA A 34 27.14 -8.65 -20.89
N GLN A 35 28.16 -9.32 -21.43
CA GLN A 35 28.76 -10.51 -20.82
C GLN A 35 30.28 -10.32 -20.78
N ALA A 36 30.84 -10.04 -19.61
CA ALA A 36 32.28 -9.79 -19.45
C ALA A 36 33.08 -11.07 -19.15
N ASP A 37 32.57 -11.93 -18.26
CA ASP A 37 33.22 -13.18 -17.86
C ASP A 37 32.26 -14.35 -18.10
N PRO A 38 32.58 -15.33 -18.97
CA PRO A 38 31.70 -16.46 -19.25
C PRO A 38 31.49 -17.40 -18.05
N THR A 39 32.29 -17.28 -16.99
CA THR A 39 32.13 -18.07 -15.76
C THR A 39 31.08 -17.50 -14.82
N VAL A 40 30.72 -16.21 -14.97
CA VAL A 40 29.63 -15.56 -14.23
C VAL A 40 28.38 -15.65 -15.10
N THR A 41 27.34 -16.34 -14.63
CA THR A 41 26.20 -16.72 -15.49
C THR A 41 24.85 -16.51 -14.79
N ASP A 42 23.76 -16.64 -15.56
CA ASP A 42 22.38 -16.63 -15.06
C ASP A 42 21.97 -15.40 -14.21
N GLY A 43 22.56 -14.23 -14.50
CA GLY A 43 22.28 -12.99 -13.77
C GLY A 43 23.11 -12.82 -12.50
N GLU A 44 24.07 -13.72 -12.23
CA GLU A 44 25.00 -13.64 -11.11
C GLU A 44 25.82 -12.35 -11.17
N THR A 45 26.13 -11.83 -9.98
CA THR A 45 27.09 -10.75 -9.77
C THR A 45 28.24 -11.28 -8.90
N ARG A 46 29.48 -11.09 -9.36
CA ARG A 46 30.70 -11.35 -8.60
C ARG A 46 31.37 -10.02 -8.25
N ILE A 47 31.89 -9.92 -7.03
CA ILE A 47 32.67 -8.77 -6.56
C ILE A 47 34.04 -9.23 -6.06
N VAL A 48 35.08 -8.53 -6.46
CA VAL A 48 36.47 -8.79 -6.05
C VAL A 48 37.04 -7.49 -5.48
N GLU A 49 37.51 -7.55 -4.24
CA GLU A 49 38.22 -6.43 -3.60
C GLU A 49 39.69 -6.49 -3.99
N VAL A 50 40.21 -5.37 -4.49
CA VAL A 50 41.60 -5.25 -4.92
C VAL A 50 42.21 -3.99 -4.29
N PRO A 51 43.04 -4.12 -3.25
CA PRO A 51 43.83 -3.01 -2.74
C PRO A 51 44.74 -2.48 -3.85
N LEU A 52 44.63 -1.19 -4.20
CA LEU A 52 45.45 -0.61 -5.28
C LEU A 52 46.95 -0.53 -4.92
N ALA A 53 47.28 -0.69 -3.63
CA ALA A 53 48.64 -0.88 -3.15
C ALA A 53 49.27 -2.20 -3.64
N GLU A 54 48.46 -3.23 -3.88
CA GLU A 54 48.87 -4.59 -4.26
C GLU A 54 48.70 -4.87 -5.77
N ALA A 55 48.18 -3.89 -6.53
CA ALA A 55 47.94 -4.02 -7.96
C ALA A 55 49.27 -4.20 -8.75
N PRO A 56 49.28 -5.07 -9.77
CA PRO A 56 50.51 -5.57 -10.41
C PRO A 56 51.28 -4.50 -11.21
N ASP A 57 50.57 -3.54 -11.82
CA ASP A 57 51.19 -2.57 -12.73
C ASP A 57 51.00 -1.11 -12.28
N ARG A 58 52.12 -0.37 -12.33
CA ARG A 58 52.19 1.09 -12.15
C ARG A 58 52.62 1.69 -13.47
N ASP A 59 51.69 2.27 -14.22
CA ASP A 59 52.10 3.13 -15.35
C ASP A 59 52.31 4.55 -14.82
N VAL A 60 53.46 5.15 -15.18
CA VAL A 60 53.88 6.46 -14.68
C VAL A 60 53.75 7.46 -15.82
N ASP A 61 52.57 8.05 -15.95
CA ASP A 61 52.34 9.17 -16.87
C ASP A 61 52.45 10.53 -16.14
N GLU A 62 52.62 11.61 -16.90
CA GLU A 62 52.85 13.00 -16.42
C GLU A 62 51.71 13.58 -15.54
N VAL A 63 50.64 12.83 -15.29
CA VAL A 63 49.45 13.23 -14.50
C VAL A 63 49.39 12.53 -13.12
N GLY A 64 50.37 11.72 -12.75
CA GLY A 64 50.40 10.92 -11.52
C GLY A 64 50.49 9.42 -11.79
N THR A 65 50.71 8.59 -10.77
CA THR A 65 50.76 7.14 -10.98
C THR A 65 49.36 6.58 -11.28
N VAL A 66 49.25 5.78 -12.33
CA VAL A 66 48.04 5.02 -12.67
C VAL A 66 48.20 3.57 -12.21
N ARG A 67 47.11 2.92 -11.82
CA ARG A 67 47.07 1.49 -11.50
C ARG A 67 46.19 0.76 -12.49
N VAL A 68 46.71 -0.33 -13.06
CA VAL A 68 45.94 -1.22 -13.94
C VAL A 68 45.55 -2.48 -13.18
N LEU A 69 44.27 -2.83 -13.26
CA LEU A 69 43.72 -4.06 -12.72
C LEU A 69 43.33 -4.99 -13.86
N GLU A 70 43.84 -6.22 -13.83
CA GLU A 70 43.46 -7.26 -14.78
C GLU A 70 42.16 -7.95 -14.35
N GLY A 71 41.26 -8.18 -15.30
CA GLY A 71 40.14 -9.10 -15.14
C GLY A 71 38.84 -8.58 -15.73
N PRO A 72 38.01 -9.49 -16.30
CA PRO A 72 36.75 -9.11 -16.91
C PRO A 72 35.81 -8.46 -15.91
N ALA A 73 35.40 -7.22 -16.17
CA ALA A 73 34.51 -6.45 -15.32
C ALA A 73 33.39 -5.81 -16.13
N THR A 74 32.36 -5.38 -15.41
CA THR A 74 31.25 -4.58 -15.96
C THR A 74 31.07 -3.26 -15.23
N MET A 75 31.44 -3.23 -13.95
CA MET A 75 31.34 -2.08 -13.07
C MET A 75 32.54 -2.04 -12.14
N VAL A 76 32.82 -0.86 -11.60
CA VAL A 76 33.82 -0.69 -10.57
C VAL A 76 33.40 0.36 -9.55
N ALA A 77 33.66 0.10 -8.28
CA ALA A 77 33.55 1.06 -7.18
C ALA A 77 34.89 1.20 -6.45
N ALA A 78 34.96 2.14 -5.50
CA ALA A 78 36.15 2.33 -4.69
C ALA A 78 35.77 2.61 -3.23
N THR A 79 36.61 2.15 -2.30
CA THR A 79 36.63 2.56 -0.89
C THR A 79 38.01 3.07 -0.51
N TRP A 80 38.13 3.88 0.54
CA TRP A 80 39.44 4.36 1.00
C TRP A 80 39.55 4.47 2.52
N GLU A 81 40.81 4.49 2.98
CA GLU A 81 41.16 4.73 4.38
C GLU A 81 41.69 6.16 4.58
N GLY A 82 41.27 6.81 5.66
CA GLY A 82 41.72 8.16 6.02
C GLY A 82 40.97 9.28 5.28
N GLU A 83 41.70 10.35 4.94
CA GLU A 83 41.13 11.52 4.26
C GLU A 83 40.61 11.19 2.86
N THR A 84 39.50 11.83 2.50
CA THR A 84 38.85 11.62 1.19
C THR A 84 39.72 12.12 0.04
N PRO A 85 39.99 11.28 -0.97
CA PRO A 85 40.69 11.71 -2.17
C PRO A 85 39.96 12.88 -2.86
N HIS A 86 40.68 13.93 -3.24
CA HIS A 86 40.07 15.05 -3.98
C HIS A 86 39.54 14.62 -5.36
N GLN A 87 40.15 13.60 -5.95
CA GLN A 87 39.69 13.01 -7.20
C GLN A 87 40.00 11.52 -7.24
N ILE A 88 39.02 10.72 -7.65
CA ILE A 88 39.22 9.33 -8.10
C ILE A 88 38.62 9.21 -9.50
N ARG A 89 39.41 8.75 -10.47
CA ARG A 89 38.96 8.52 -11.84
C ARG A 89 39.19 7.08 -12.25
N VAL A 90 38.31 6.58 -13.10
CA VAL A 90 38.39 5.23 -13.67
C VAL A 90 38.11 5.24 -15.16
N ARG A 91 38.75 4.33 -15.89
CA ARG A 91 38.37 3.95 -17.26
C ARG A 91 38.64 2.46 -17.47
N GLY A 92 38.00 1.86 -18.47
CA GLY A 92 38.20 0.45 -18.79
C GLY A 92 38.64 0.22 -20.23
N LEU A 93 39.35 -0.88 -20.45
CA LEU A 93 39.74 -1.38 -21.77
C LEU A 93 38.60 -2.23 -22.33
N SER A 94 37.89 -1.70 -23.32
CA SER A 94 36.69 -2.33 -23.89
C SER A 94 36.98 -3.70 -24.50
N GLN A 95 36.22 -4.72 -24.10
CA GLN A 95 36.28 -6.06 -24.71
C GLN A 95 35.82 -6.07 -26.17
N ALA A 96 35.00 -5.10 -26.56
CA ALA A 96 34.38 -5.09 -27.89
C ALA A 96 35.36 -4.66 -28.99
N ASP A 97 36.29 -3.76 -28.66
CA ASP A 97 37.19 -3.14 -29.64
C ASP A 97 38.65 -3.02 -29.17
N GLY A 98 38.97 -3.40 -27.92
CA GLY A 98 40.32 -3.34 -27.36
C GLY A 98 40.83 -1.93 -27.15
N THR A 99 39.95 -0.94 -26.99
CA THR A 99 40.32 0.46 -26.80
C THR A 99 39.97 0.98 -25.40
N TRP A 100 40.78 1.90 -24.88
CA TRP A 100 40.49 2.57 -23.62
C TRP A 100 39.31 3.52 -23.76
N GLY A 101 38.32 3.37 -22.87
CA GLY A 101 37.19 4.26 -22.76
C GLY A 101 37.54 5.65 -22.23
N GLU A 102 36.50 6.47 -22.07
CA GLU A 102 36.63 7.78 -21.42
C GLU A 102 36.86 7.63 -19.90
N TRP A 103 37.48 8.66 -19.31
CA TRP A 103 37.66 8.74 -17.87
C TRP A 103 36.36 9.19 -17.18
N TYR A 104 35.91 8.39 -16.22
CA TYR A 104 34.80 8.72 -15.31
C TYR A 104 35.35 9.15 -13.96
N ASP A 105 34.85 10.27 -13.43
CA ASP A 105 35.08 10.63 -12.03
C ASP A 105 34.14 9.80 -11.15
N LEU A 106 34.69 9.08 -10.16
CA LEU A 106 33.89 8.47 -9.11
C LEU A 106 33.43 9.56 -8.13
N ASP A 107 32.15 9.63 -7.83
CA ASP A 107 31.60 10.60 -6.86
C ASP A 107 32.07 10.19 -5.47
N VAL A 108 33.14 10.84 -5.01
CA VAL A 108 33.72 10.73 -3.68
C VAL A 108 32.79 11.44 -2.69
N ASP A 109 31.72 10.76 -2.30
CA ASP A 109 30.76 11.28 -1.32
C ASP A 109 31.30 10.97 0.09
N GLU A 110 31.68 12.00 0.86
CA GLU A 110 32.27 11.87 2.20
C GLU A 110 31.33 11.18 3.22
N GLU A 111 30.05 10.98 2.88
CA GLU A 111 28.99 10.52 3.79
C GLU A 111 28.42 9.11 3.50
N ILE A 112 28.85 8.40 2.45
CA ILE A 112 28.38 7.02 2.14
C ILE A 112 28.61 6.04 3.32
N VAL A 113 29.52 6.43 4.20
CA VAL A 113 29.93 5.79 5.47
C VAL A 113 28.84 5.72 6.54
N ALA A 114 27.94 6.71 6.60
CA ALA A 114 27.06 6.92 7.76
C ALA A 114 25.56 6.72 7.47
N ALA A 115 25.18 6.52 6.21
CA ALA A 115 23.79 6.64 5.74
C ALA A 115 22.81 5.61 6.33
N GLU A 116 23.27 4.43 6.78
CA GLU A 116 22.44 3.46 7.51
C GLU A 116 22.52 3.56 9.04
N ALA A 117 23.57 4.16 9.61
CA ALA A 117 23.80 4.19 11.06
C ALA A 117 23.22 5.43 11.74
N ALA A 118 23.04 6.53 11.01
CA ALA A 118 22.76 7.82 11.63
C ALA A 118 21.26 8.17 11.74
N ASP A 119 20.37 7.48 11.04
CA ASP A 119 18.93 7.64 11.29
C ASP A 119 18.54 6.84 12.54
N VAL A 120 18.76 7.46 13.70
CA VAL A 120 18.13 7.06 14.95
C VAL A 120 16.62 7.14 14.75
N ASP A 121 15.99 5.99 14.71
CA ASP A 121 14.55 5.88 14.86
C ASP A 121 14.20 6.30 16.30
N ASP A 122 13.62 7.50 16.44
CA ASP A 122 13.08 8.06 17.70
C ASP A 122 12.05 7.09 18.36
N GLU A 123 11.58 6.04 17.68
CA GLU A 123 10.68 5.03 18.24
C GLU A 123 11.36 3.72 18.74
N THR A 124 12.61 3.43 18.39
CA THR A 124 13.26 2.15 18.78
C THR A 124 14.61 2.26 19.48
N GLY A 125 15.30 3.40 19.39
CA GLY A 125 16.54 3.65 20.15
C GLY A 125 17.67 2.63 19.90
N ALA A 126 17.65 1.91 18.78
CA ALA A 126 18.68 0.94 18.44
C ALA A 126 19.71 1.57 17.49
N GLU A 127 20.96 1.63 17.94
CA GLU A 127 22.11 1.96 17.10
C GLU A 127 22.28 0.88 16.02
N SER A 128 22.36 1.30 14.75
CA SER A 128 22.72 0.38 13.66
C SER A 128 24.24 0.23 13.61
N ALA A 129 24.67 -1.03 13.52
CA ALA A 129 26.04 -1.48 13.71
C ALA A 129 26.93 -1.22 12.49
N GLY A 130 28.11 -0.64 12.73
CA GLY A 130 29.26 -0.64 11.82
C GLY A 130 29.84 0.75 11.59
N GLU A 131 31.13 0.95 11.89
CA GLU A 131 31.91 2.04 11.29
C GLU A 131 31.89 1.80 9.77
N GLY A 132 31.14 2.61 9.03
CA GLY A 132 31.17 2.49 7.57
C GLY A 132 32.57 2.79 7.04
N ARG A 133 32.78 2.46 5.76
CA ARG A 133 34.00 2.85 5.03
C ARG A 133 33.65 3.96 4.02
N PRO A 134 34.44 5.05 3.94
CA PRO A 134 34.39 6.00 2.83
C PRO A 134 34.42 5.27 1.49
N ALA A 135 33.48 5.62 0.61
CA ALA A 135 33.27 4.91 -0.62
C ALA A 135 32.68 5.81 -1.71
N ALA A 136 32.82 5.39 -2.96
CA ALA A 136 32.19 6.02 -4.11
C ALA A 136 31.24 5.04 -4.80
N GLU A 137 30.17 5.59 -5.39
CA GLU A 137 29.17 4.82 -6.15
C GLU A 137 29.80 4.06 -7.34
N PRO A 138 29.27 2.87 -7.70
CA PRO A 138 29.85 2.07 -8.76
C PRO A 138 29.54 2.67 -10.14
N VAL A 139 30.55 2.73 -11.00
CA VAL A 139 30.44 3.19 -12.39
C VAL A 139 30.33 1.99 -13.33
N TRP A 140 29.42 2.08 -14.30
CA TRP A 140 29.32 1.14 -15.43
C TRP A 140 30.42 1.41 -16.46
N LEU A 141 31.15 0.37 -16.87
CA LEU A 141 32.26 0.47 -17.82
C LEU A 141 31.99 -0.27 -19.14
N ASP A 142 30.80 -0.87 -19.30
CA ASP A 142 30.56 -1.97 -20.26
C ASP A 142 31.51 -3.17 -19.98
N PRO A 143 31.44 -4.28 -20.74
CA PRO A 143 32.43 -5.35 -20.60
C PRO A 143 33.85 -4.86 -20.92
N VAL A 144 34.73 -4.95 -19.93
CA VAL A 144 36.13 -4.52 -20.02
C VAL A 144 37.08 -5.60 -19.53
N ASP A 145 38.24 -5.73 -20.17
CA ASP A 145 39.29 -6.70 -19.78
C ASP A 145 40.23 -6.17 -18.70
N GLU A 146 40.43 -4.85 -18.69
CA GLU A 146 41.31 -4.14 -17.77
C GLU A 146 40.65 -2.84 -17.28
N ILE A 147 41.04 -2.40 -16.09
CA ILE A 147 40.57 -1.14 -15.48
C ILE A 147 41.78 -0.31 -15.06
N GLU A 148 41.79 0.96 -15.47
CA GLU A 148 42.74 1.94 -15.00
C GLU A 148 42.13 2.83 -13.91
N PHE A 149 42.93 3.09 -12.87
CA PHE A 149 42.60 3.95 -11.75
C PHE A 149 43.59 5.10 -11.59
N LEU A 150 43.06 6.27 -11.26
CA LEU A 150 43.82 7.44 -10.83
C LEU A 150 43.20 8.01 -9.55
N ALA A 151 43.95 8.11 -8.46
CA ALA A 151 43.49 8.74 -7.22
C ALA A 151 44.49 9.82 -6.75
N ILE A 152 44.02 11.07 -6.64
CA ILE A 152 44.85 12.23 -6.36
C ILE A 152 44.25 13.06 -5.22
N SER A 153 45.09 13.49 -4.28
CA SER A 153 44.80 14.58 -3.33
C SER A 153 45.92 15.60 -3.37
N ASP A 154 45.57 16.87 -3.50
CA ASP A 154 46.51 18.00 -3.53
C ASP A 154 47.71 17.81 -4.48
N GLY A 155 47.43 17.22 -5.65
CA GLY A 155 48.44 16.93 -6.68
C GLY A 155 49.35 15.74 -6.38
N THR A 156 49.06 14.96 -5.34
CA THR A 156 49.80 13.75 -4.95
C THR A 156 48.98 12.50 -5.17
N ASP A 157 49.62 11.44 -5.67
CA ASP A 157 49.03 10.09 -5.78
C ASP A 157 48.69 9.54 -4.37
N VAL A 158 47.42 9.22 -4.16
CA VAL A 158 46.90 8.62 -2.91
C VAL A 158 46.31 7.23 -3.14
N SER A 159 46.60 6.60 -4.28
CA SER A 159 46.05 5.31 -4.68
C SER A 159 46.38 4.19 -3.68
N GLU A 160 47.46 4.31 -2.90
CA GLU A 160 47.81 3.34 -1.85
C GLU A 160 46.73 3.16 -0.76
N ARG A 161 45.86 4.16 -0.58
CA ARG A 161 44.78 4.15 0.43
C ARG A 161 43.45 3.67 -0.15
N VAL A 162 43.41 3.41 -1.46
CA VAL A 162 42.20 3.08 -2.19
C VAL A 162 42.13 1.57 -2.42
N THR A 163 40.97 1.00 -2.17
CA THR A 163 40.61 -0.37 -2.55
C THR A 163 39.57 -0.30 -3.64
N ALA A 164 39.88 -0.90 -4.79
CA ALA A 164 38.93 -1.06 -5.89
C ALA A 164 38.01 -2.25 -5.64
N HIS A 165 36.75 -2.09 -6.01
CA HIS A 165 35.73 -3.14 -5.95
C HIS A 165 35.33 -3.47 -7.38
N VAL A 166 35.96 -4.51 -7.95
CA VAL A 166 35.75 -4.95 -9.32
C VAL A 166 34.50 -5.81 -9.38
N ILE A 167 33.50 -5.37 -10.14
CA ILE A 167 32.16 -5.96 -10.18
C ILE A 167 31.88 -6.51 -11.58
N THR A 168 31.62 -7.81 -11.64
CA THR A 168 31.24 -8.52 -12.86
C THR A 168 29.81 -8.99 -12.73
N THR A 169 28.90 -8.44 -13.53
CA THR A 169 27.49 -8.84 -13.54
C THR A 169 27.10 -9.44 -14.87
N SER A 170 26.61 -10.68 -14.84
CA SER A 170 26.14 -11.39 -16.04
C SER A 170 24.68 -11.03 -16.38
N PRO A 171 24.27 -11.25 -17.62
CA PRO A 171 22.87 -11.17 -18.01
C PRO A 171 22.12 -12.42 -17.54
N THR A 172 20.82 -12.27 -17.28
CA THR A 172 19.94 -13.43 -17.08
C THR A 172 19.68 -14.15 -18.41
N PRO A 173 19.24 -15.42 -18.41
CA PRO A 173 18.85 -16.11 -19.64
C PRO A 173 17.74 -15.37 -20.39
N GLN A 174 16.84 -14.72 -19.65
CA GLN A 174 15.77 -13.92 -20.21
C GLN A 174 16.32 -12.67 -20.92
N GLU A 175 17.24 -11.94 -20.30
CA GLU A 175 17.92 -10.79 -20.92
C GLU A 175 18.72 -11.21 -22.16
N ALA A 176 19.47 -12.32 -22.09
CA ALA A 176 20.26 -12.84 -23.20
C ALA A 176 19.39 -13.25 -24.40
N SER A 177 18.19 -13.78 -24.15
CA SER A 177 17.23 -14.16 -25.20
C SER A 177 16.45 -12.98 -25.81
N GLN A 178 16.34 -11.85 -25.10
CA GLN A 178 15.54 -10.70 -25.51
C GLN A 178 16.26 -9.71 -26.45
N GLY A 179 17.55 -9.90 -26.72
CA GLY A 179 18.31 -9.14 -27.73
C GLY A 179 17.82 -9.30 -29.18
N VAL A 180 16.76 -10.10 -29.44
CA VAL A 180 16.27 -10.49 -30.77
C VAL A 180 14.81 -10.09 -31.04
N GLN A 181 14.01 -9.65 -30.05
CA GLN A 181 12.56 -9.44 -30.24
C GLN A 181 12.08 -8.11 -29.64
N THR A 182 11.31 -7.36 -30.44
CA THR A 182 10.60 -6.15 -30.05
C THR A 182 9.60 -6.45 -28.93
N PHE A 183 9.68 -5.69 -27.83
CA PHE A 183 8.77 -5.81 -26.69
C PHE A 183 7.30 -5.68 -27.14
N SER A 184 6.59 -6.80 -27.19
CA SER A 184 5.12 -6.80 -27.22
C SER A 184 4.62 -6.51 -25.80
N MET A 185 3.88 -5.41 -25.65
CA MET A 185 3.34 -4.86 -24.39
C MET A 185 2.41 -5.81 -23.58
N ARG A 186 2.25 -7.08 -23.96
CA ARG A 186 1.25 -7.99 -23.37
C ARG A 186 1.75 -8.92 -22.26
N SER A 187 3.06 -9.05 -22.03
CA SER A 187 3.61 -9.93 -20.96
C SER A 187 4.03 -9.20 -19.68
N ALA A 188 3.84 -7.88 -19.58
CA ALA A 188 4.37 -7.05 -18.49
C ALA A 188 3.54 -7.06 -17.18
N SER A 189 2.40 -7.76 -17.11
CA SER A 189 1.49 -7.65 -15.96
C SER A 189 1.93 -8.39 -14.70
N SER A 190 2.78 -9.42 -14.79
CA SER A 190 3.30 -10.14 -13.60
C SER A 190 4.68 -9.64 -13.13
N ALA A 191 5.35 -8.80 -13.92
CA ALA A 191 6.72 -8.33 -13.66
C ALA A 191 6.78 -6.93 -13.02
N ASN A 192 5.66 -6.20 -13.00
CA ASN A 192 5.59 -4.83 -12.51
C ASN A 192 4.96 -4.72 -11.12
N VAL A 193 5.39 -3.73 -10.34
CA VAL A 193 4.77 -3.37 -9.05
C VAL A 193 3.37 -2.82 -9.30
N ASP A 194 2.36 -3.25 -8.53
CA ASP A 194 1.03 -2.63 -8.57
C ASP A 194 1.07 -1.23 -7.94
N THR A 195 1.19 -0.22 -8.79
CA THR A 195 1.17 1.20 -8.39
C THR A 195 -0.24 1.80 -8.34
N GLY A 196 -1.28 0.98 -8.54
CA GLY A 196 -2.66 1.43 -8.67
C GLY A 196 -2.99 2.09 -10.02
N PRO A 197 -4.23 2.58 -10.20
CA PRO A 197 -4.68 3.13 -11.46
C PRO A 197 -3.86 4.37 -11.82
N SER A 198 -3.28 4.37 -13.02
CA SER A 198 -2.47 5.48 -13.54
C SER A 198 -1.20 5.80 -12.73
N GLY A 199 -0.72 4.85 -11.91
CA GLY A 199 0.65 4.88 -11.39
C GLY A 199 1.68 4.52 -12.47
N PRO A 200 2.97 4.82 -12.23
CA PRO A 200 4.04 4.53 -13.18
C PRO A 200 4.28 3.03 -13.33
N SER A 201 4.72 2.59 -14.51
CA SER A 201 5.18 1.21 -14.71
C SER A 201 6.54 1.03 -14.04
N ILE A 202 6.63 0.16 -13.02
CA ILE A 202 7.86 -0.08 -12.26
C ILE A 202 8.24 -1.55 -12.37
N ILE A 203 9.45 -1.83 -12.86
CA ILE A 203 10.07 -3.15 -12.91
C ILE A 203 10.35 -3.60 -11.48
N SER A 204 9.69 -4.68 -11.06
CA SER A 204 9.83 -5.23 -9.70
C SER A 204 11.22 -5.81 -9.46
N ARG A 205 11.57 -5.97 -8.18
CA ARG A 205 12.81 -6.65 -7.74
C ARG A 205 12.99 -8.03 -8.36
N ALA A 206 11.93 -8.83 -8.40
CA ALA A 206 11.97 -10.14 -9.05
C ALA A 206 12.24 -10.04 -10.55
N ALA A 207 11.68 -9.03 -11.22
CA ALA A 207 11.80 -8.87 -12.68
C ALA A 207 13.19 -8.41 -13.13
N TRP A 208 13.90 -7.59 -12.34
CA TRP A 208 15.29 -7.22 -12.64
C TRP A 208 16.31 -8.18 -12.02
N GLY A 209 15.87 -9.23 -11.33
CA GLY A 209 16.74 -10.29 -10.79
C GLY A 209 17.48 -9.89 -9.51
N ALA A 210 16.81 -9.25 -8.56
CA ALA A 210 17.39 -8.91 -7.27
C ALA A 210 17.87 -10.14 -6.50
N THR A 211 19.12 -10.13 -6.04
CA THR A 211 19.68 -11.16 -5.17
C THR A 211 19.18 -10.97 -3.73
N GLU A 212 17.96 -11.42 -3.47
CA GLU A 212 17.27 -11.22 -2.18
C GLU A 212 18.04 -11.75 -0.96
N SER A 213 18.88 -12.79 -1.14
CA SER A 213 19.71 -13.38 -0.08
C SER A 213 20.83 -12.44 0.42
N TRP A 214 21.13 -11.37 -0.30
CA TRP A 214 22.07 -10.33 0.14
C TRP A 214 21.40 -9.21 0.92
N THR A 215 20.06 -9.19 0.98
CA THR A 215 19.31 -8.13 1.67
C THR A 215 18.94 -8.52 3.10
N ARG A 216 18.77 -7.50 3.94
CA ARG A 216 18.25 -7.59 5.31
C ARG A 216 16.91 -6.85 5.42
N GLY A 217 16.32 -6.86 6.62
CA GLY A 217 15.04 -6.19 6.88
C GLY A 217 15.15 -4.65 6.77
N THR A 218 14.14 -4.02 6.19
CA THR A 218 14.02 -2.56 6.07
C THR A 218 12.88 -2.02 6.93
N SER A 219 12.98 -0.75 7.32
CA SER A 219 11.95 -0.02 8.08
C SER A 219 11.09 0.86 7.18
N ALA A 220 9.97 1.34 7.70
CA ALA A 220 9.09 2.28 7.01
C ALA A 220 8.72 3.42 7.95
N SER A 221 8.65 4.64 7.42
CA SER A 221 8.16 5.81 8.15
C SER A 221 6.63 5.92 8.09
N ASP A 222 6.05 6.40 9.19
CA ASP A 222 4.62 6.71 9.32
C ASP A 222 4.18 7.95 8.51
N SER A 223 5.12 8.67 7.90
CA SER A 223 4.80 9.81 7.04
C SER A 223 5.84 10.04 5.96
N LEU A 224 5.37 10.33 4.74
CA LEU A 224 6.22 10.93 3.71
C LEU A 224 6.25 12.45 3.89
N ARG A 225 7.43 13.03 3.88
CA ARG A 225 7.70 14.48 3.92
C ARG A 225 8.08 14.99 2.54
N ALA A 226 8.96 14.30 1.82
CA ALA A 226 9.49 14.75 0.53
C ALA A 226 10.05 13.61 -0.34
N VAL A 227 10.41 13.94 -1.57
CA VAL A 227 11.15 13.10 -2.53
C VAL A 227 12.53 13.74 -2.76
N VAL A 228 13.60 12.94 -2.72
CA VAL A 228 14.97 13.40 -2.95
C VAL A 228 15.46 12.88 -4.29
N LEU A 229 16.02 13.77 -5.11
CA LEU A 229 16.58 13.44 -6.41
C LEU A 229 18.09 13.21 -6.31
N HIS A 230 18.51 12.06 -6.79
CA HIS A 230 19.89 11.60 -6.89
C HIS A 230 20.25 11.29 -8.34
N HIS A 231 21.53 11.14 -8.60
CA HIS A 231 22.05 10.35 -9.71
C HIS A 231 22.90 9.19 -9.16
N THR A 232 23.30 8.24 -10.00
CA THR A 232 24.26 7.19 -9.59
C THR A 232 25.71 7.55 -9.90
N ALA A 233 25.96 8.71 -10.52
CA ALA A 233 27.26 9.16 -11.00
C ALA A 233 27.97 8.23 -12.01
N GLY A 234 27.25 7.23 -12.55
CA GLY A 234 27.76 6.23 -13.50
C GLY A 234 27.93 6.72 -14.94
N ALA A 235 28.37 5.83 -15.83
CA ALA A 235 28.40 6.14 -17.26
C ALA A 235 27.00 6.41 -17.84
N ASN A 236 26.94 7.24 -18.87
CA ASN A 236 25.70 7.53 -19.60
C ASN A 236 25.55 6.68 -20.88
N GLY A 237 26.60 5.96 -21.29
CA GLY A 237 26.74 5.25 -22.57
C GLY A 237 26.04 3.88 -22.67
N TYR A 238 25.41 3.39 -21.61
CA TYR A 238 24.91 2.01 -21.55
C TYR A 238 23.64 1.76 -22.40
N SER A 239 23.44 0.48 -22.74
CA SER A 239 22.28 0.00 -23.49
C SER A 239 21.05 -0.23 -22.60
N ARG A 240 19.87 -0.28 -23.22
CA ARG A 240 18.61 -0.60 -22.53
C ARG A 240 18.64 -1.98 -21.88
N ALA A 241 19.30 -2.94 -22.53
CA ALA A 241 19.40 -4.31 -22.05
C ALA A 241 20.37 -4.44 -20.86
N SER A 242 21.33 -3.51 -20.72
CA SER A 242 22.30 -3.50 -19.63
C SER A 242 21.75 -2.91 -18.32
N SER A 243 20.62 -2.19 -18.36
CA SER A 243 20.08 -1.48 -17.19
C SER A 243 19.80 -2.38 -15.97
N PRO A 244 19.21 -3.59 -16.09
CA PRO A 244 19.09 -4.52 -14.97
C PRO A 244 20.44 -4.94 -14.36
N GLN A 245 21.49 -5.10 -15.19
CA GLN A 245 22.84 -5.46 -14.72
C GLN A 245 23.45 -4.34 -13.87
N ILE A 246 23.25 -3.08 -14.29
CA ILE A 246 23.68 -1.91 -13.51
C ILE A 246 22.99 -1.91 -12.13
N VAL A 247 21.68 -2.16 -12.08
CA VAL A 247 20.94 -2.22 -10.81
C VAL A 247 21.43 -3.35 -9.91
N ARG A 248 21.73 -4.54 -10.46
CA ARG A 248 22.32 -5.66 -9.71
C ARG A 248 23.73 -5.35 -9.19
N GLY A 249 24.55 -4.65 -9.98
CA GLY A 249 25.85 -4.17 -9.54
C GLY A 249 25.76 -3.18 -8.38
N ILE A 250 24.83 -2.21 -8.44
CA ILE A 250 24.54 -1.27 -7.34
C ILE A 250 24.06 -2.02 -6.08
N LEU A 251 23.17 -3.01 -6.22
CA LEU A 251 22.76 -3.87 -5.10
C LEU A 251 23.98 -4.55 -4.45
N SER A 252 24.86 -5.11 -5.27
CA SER A 252 26.06 -5.81 -4.77
C SER A 252 26.97 -4.86 -4.00
N HIS A 253 27.22 -3.66 -4.52
CA HIS A 253 28.06 -2.68 -3.86
C HIS A 253 27.45 -2.24 -2.52
N HIS A 254 26.18 -1.82 -2.52
CA HIS A 254 25.51 -1.37 -1.31
C HIS A 254 25.47 -2.46 -0.22
N THR A 255 25.16 -3.71 -0.58
CA THR A 255 24.98 -4.78 0.42
C THR A 255 26.28 -5.49 0.80
N ARG A 256 27.18 -5.71 -0.16
CA ARG A 256 28.39 -6.52 0.03
C ARG A 256 29.62 -5.68 0.33
N THR A 257 29.74 -4.49 -0.25
CA THR A 257 30.86 -3.56 0.05
C THR A 257 30.52 -2.66 1.23
N LEU A 258 29.38 -1.98 1.19
CA LEU A 258 29.01 -0.98 2.22
C LEU A 258 28.29 -1.59 3.43
N GLY A 259 27.88 -2.86 3.33
CA GLY A 259 27.17 -3.56 4.40
C GLY A 259 25.73 -3.09 4.62
N TRP A 260 25.17 -2.27 3.71
CA TRP A 260 23.81 -1.77 3.83
C TRP A 260 22.80 -2.92 3.78
N ALA A 261 21.63 -2.72 4.39
CA ALA A 261 20.55 -3.70 4.39
C ALA A 261 20.04 -4.00 2.97
N ASP A 262 20.11 -3.04 2.06
CA ASP A 262 19.70 -3.14 0.66
C ASP A 262 20.21 -1.92 -0.12
N ILE A 263 19.82 -1.77 -1.39
CA ILE A 263 19.99 -0.53 -2.14
C ILE A 263 19.50 0.68 -1.32
N GLY A 264 20.28 1.76 -1.26
CA GLY A 264 19.92 2.97 -0.52
C GLY A 264 18.74 3.75 -1.10
N TYR A 265 18.56 3.71 -2.43
CA TYR A 265 17.50 4.39 -3.16
C TYR A 265 16.18 3.62 -3.19
N ASN A 266 15.04 4.30 -3.10
CA ASN A 266 13.74 3.64 -3.23
C ASN A 266 13.45 3.20 -4.67
N VAL A 267 13.85 4.00 -5.66
CA VAL A 267 13.79 3.63 -7.08
C VAL A 267 15.01 4.12 -7.85
N LEU A 268 15.29 3.43 -8.97
CA LEU A 268 16.28 3.84 -9.95
C LEU A 268 15.62 4.07 -11.30
N ILE A 269 16.06 5.09 -12.04
CA ILE A 269 15.51 5.46 -13.34
C ILE A 269 16.63 5.47 -14.38
N ASP A 270 16.51 4.70 -15.45
CA ASP A 270 17.51 4.71 -16.53
C ASP A 270 17.27 5.84 -17.55
N ARG A 271 18.26 6.03 -18.43
CA ARG A 271 18.18 6.99 -19.55
C ARG A 271 17.07 6.67 -20.57
N PHE A 272 16.45 5.50 -20.50
CA PHE A 272 15.36 5.08 -21.39
C PHE A 272 13.97 5.29 -20.77
N GLY A 273 13.92 5.71 -19.50
CA GLY A 273 12.70 5.92 -18.73
C GLY A 273 12.16 4.64 -18.07
N GLN A 274 12.92 3.56 -18.01
CA GLN A 274 12.53 2.40 -17.19
C GLN A 274 12.78 2.73 -15.72
N ILE A 275 11.83 2.31 -14.88
CA ILE A 275 11.85 2.57 -13.44
C ILE A 275 12.01 1.21 -12.76
N TYR A 276 13.01 1.08 -11.89
CA TYR A 276 13.32 -0.13 -11.14
C TYR A 276 12.97 0.08 -9.68
N GLU A 277 12.26 -0.88 -9.07
CA GLU A 277 12.10 -0.93 -7.62
C GLU A 277 13.47 -1.17 -6.98
N GLY A 278 13.95 -0.20 -6.21
CA GLY A 278 15.22 -0.29 -5.47
C GLY A 278 14.99 -0.98 -4.13
N ARG A 279 15.06 -0.20 -3.04
CA ARG A 279 14.98 -0.68 -1.66
C ARG A 279 13.72 -1.52 -1.36
N LYS A 280 13.92 -2.70 -0.78
CA LYS A 280 12.91 -3.70 -0.40
C LYS A 280 11.96 -3.18 0.66
N GLY A 281 10.75 -3.73 0.66
CA GLY A 281 9.68 -3.43 1.62
C GLY A 281 8.39 -2.96 0.96
N GLY A 282 8.44 -2.69 -0.36
CA GLY A 282 7.31 -2.38 -1.22
C GLY A 282 7.02 -0.88 -1.30
N LEU A 283 6.86 -0.38 -2.53
CA LEU A 283 6.72 1.06 -2.81
C LEU A 283 5.41 1.70 -2.32
N HIS A 284 4.43 0.89 -1.91
CA HIS A 284 3.20 1.35 -1.25
C HIS A 284 3.47 1.88 0.17
N ARG A 285 4.56 1.48 0.82
CA ARG A 285 5.00 1.99 2.13
C ARG A 285 5.99 3.14 1.95
N ASN A 286 6.23 3.92 3.01
CA ASN A 286 7.28 4.93 3.01
C ASN A 286 8.58 4.29 3.52
N ILE A 287 9.13 3.35 2.75
CA ILE A 287 10.37 2.66 3.11
C ILE A 287 11.49 3.66 3.31
N VAL A 288 12.13 3.61 4.48
CA VAL A 288 13.25 4.50 4.82
C VAL A 288 14.46 4.10 3.98
N GLY A 289 15.01 5.08 3.26
CA GLY A 289 16.20 4.92 2.41
C GLY A 289 17.50 4.80 3.19
N ALA A 290 18.60 4.79 2.43
CA ALA A 290 19.96 5.04 2.91
C ALA A 290 20.70 5.96 1.93
N HIS A 291 19.98 6.96 1.40
CA HIS A 291 20.41 7.77 0.26
C HIS A 291 20.77 9.21 0.63
N ALA A 292 20.30 9.74 1.77
CA ALA A 292 20.58 11.12 2.22
C ALA A 292 20.75 11.16 3.74
N LEU A 293 22.00 11.27 4.22
CA LEU A 293 22.34 11.19 5.64
C LEU A 293 21.55 12.22 6.46
N GLY A 294 20.86 11.76 7.51
CA GLY A 294 20.05 12.61 8.39
C GLY A 294 18.70 13.05 7.82
N PHE A 295 18.36 12.60 6.59
CA PHE A 295 17.12 12.94 5.90
C PHE A 295 16.44 11.71 5.27
N ASN A 296 16.89 10.47 5.52
CA ASN A 296 16.28 9.26 4.98
C ASN A 296 14.85 9.07 5.51
N THR A 297 14.64 9.29 6.81
CA THR A 297 13.35 9.10 7.46
C THR A 297 12.30 10.08 6.91
N GLY A 298 11.24 9.50 6.34
CA GLY A 298 10.16 10.25 5.72
C GLY A 298 10.53 10.86 4.37
N THR A 299 11.60 10.44 3.71
CA THR A 299 11.85 10.80 2.31
C THR A 299 11.79 9.59 1.39
N PHE A 300 11.67 9.86 0.09
CA PHE A 300 11.69 8.83 -0.95
C PHE A 300 12.76 9.19 -1.99
N GLY A 301 13.81 8.39 -2.10
CA GLY A 301 14.94 8.61 -2.99
C GLY A 301 14.70 8.07 -4.40
N ILE A 302 14.82 8.96 -5.39
CA ILE A 302 14.87 8.62 -6.82
C ILE A 302 16.32 8.79 -7.29
N SER A 303 16.97 7.72 -7.75
CA SER A 303 18.31 7.82 -8.34
C SER A 303 18.26 7.66 -9.86
N VAL A 304 18.75 8.65 -10.60
CA VAL A 304 18.84 8.60 -12.06
C VAL A 304 20.18 7.96 -12.45
N MET A 305 20.14 6.85 -13.17
CA MET A 305 21.34 6.12 -13.57
C MET A 305 22.15 6.90 -14.61
N GLY A 306 23.37 7.26 -14.22
CA GLY A 306 24.32 8.03 -15.03
C GLY A 306 24.92 9.22 -14.28
N ASN A 307 25.83 9.93 -14.95
CA ASN A 307 26.49 11.13 -14.44
C ASN A 307 25.86 12.37 -15.08
N HIS A 308 25.28 13.21 -14.23
CA HIS A 308 24.55 14.41 -14.65
C HIS A 308 25.20 15.73 -14.23
N GLN A 309 26.52 15.71 -14.03
CA GLN A 309 27.27 16.92 -13.71
C GLN A 309 27.24 17.90 -14.88
N SER A 310 27.65 17.46 -16.06
CA SER A 310 27.65 18.26 -17.30
C SER A 310 26.61 17.80 -18.33
N SER A 311 26.16 16.55 -18.23
CA SER A 311 25.22 15.94 -19.18
C SER A 311 23.80 15.93 -18.64
N GLN A 312 22.83 16.44 -19.42
CA GLN A 312 21.43 16.44 -19.02
C GLN A 312 20.85 15.02 -19.05
N ALA A 313 20.08 14.65 -18.02
CA ALA A 313 19.26 13.43 -18.05
C ALA A 313 18.31 13.44 -19.27
N SER A 314 18.11 12.28 -19.91
CA SER A 314 17.27 12.20 -21.11
C SER A 314 15.84 12.68 -20.86
N SER A 315 15.12 13.07 -21.90
CA SER A 315 13.70 13.44 -21.78
C SER A 315 12.84 12.32 -21.22
N ALA A 316 13.18 11.05 -21.51
CA ALA A 316 12.49 9.88 -20.97
C ALA A 316 12.74 9.73 -19.47
N ALA A 317 13.99 9.88 -19.01
CA ALA A 317 14.33 9.87 -17.59
C ALA A 317 13.63 11.01 -16.84
N GLN A 318 13.65 12.24 -17.39
CA GLN A 318 12.93 13.38 -16.79
C GLN A 318 11.42 13.14 -16.69
N ALA A 319 10.80 12.54 -17.71
CA ALA A 319 9.39 12.16 -17.66
C ALA A 319 9.12 11.16 -16.52
N ALA A 320 9.96 10.12 -16.40
CA ALA A 320 9.85 9.12 -15.34
C ALA A 320 10.05 9.71 -13.93
N ILE A 321 11.00 10.64 -13.74
CA ILE A 321 11.18 11.37 -12.46
C ILE A 321 9.87 12.07 -12.07
N MET A 322 9.29 12.83 -13.00
CA MET A 322 8.05 13.57 -12.75
C MET A 322 6.86 12.65 -12.46
N GLU A 323 6.77 11.50 -13.15
CA GLU A 323 5.72 10.51 -12.95
C GLU A 323 5.82 9.83 -11.57
N VAL A 324 7.01 9.35 -11.19
CA VAL A 324 7.23 8.71 -9.89
C VAL A 324 7.01 9.69 -8.75
N ALA A 325 7.61 10.88 -8.81
CA ALA A 325 7.48 11.87 -7.74
C ALA A 325 6.03 12.34 -7.58
N ALA A 326 5.31 12.57 -8.67
CA ALA A 326 3.90 12.93 -8.63
C ALA A 326 3.02 11.80 -8.06
N TRP A 327 3.29 10.55 -8.47
CA TRP A 327 2.59 9.40 -7.95
C TRP A 327 2.83 9.24 -6.45
N LYS A 328 4.09 9.29 -6.00
CA LYS A 328 4.45 9.07 -4.59
C LYS A 328 3.92 10.16 -3.67
N LEU A 329 4.09 11.44 -4.03
CA LEU A 329 3.54 12.56 -3.27
C LEU A 329 2.00 12.54 -3.26
N GLY A 330 1.37 12.27 -4.41
CA GLY A 330 -0.08 12.18 -4.53
C GLY A 330 -0.69 11.04 -3.70
N ALA A 331 -0.04 9.88 -3.67
CA ALA A 331 -0.44 8.72 -2.87
C ALA A 331 -0.38 8.98 -1.35
N THR A 332 0.30 10.05 -0.91
CA THR A 332 0.36 10.49 0.49
C THR A 332 -0.28 11.86 0.71
N PHE A 333 -1.17 12.29 -0.18
CA PHE A 333 -1.95 13.53 -0.09
C PHE A 333 -1.14 14.85 -0.13
N HIS A 334 0.07 14.82 -0.68
CA HIS A 334 0.84 16.02 -0.95
C HIS A 334 0.56 16.51 -2.37
N THR A 335 0.00 17.72 -2.49
CA THR A 335 -0.48 18.25 -3.78
C THR A 335 0.43 19.31 -4.41
N ASP A 336 1.53 19.67 -3.76
CA ASP A 336 2.47 20.67 -4.24
C ASP A 336 3.90 20.31 -3.86
N ALA A 337 4.74 20.07 -4.87
CA ALA A 337 6.16 19.79 -4.75
C ALA A 337 7.00 20.99 -4.28
N ASN A 338 6.46 22.21 -4.36
CA ASN A 338 7.09 23.42 -3.82
C ASN A 338 6.73 23.70 -2.35
N GLN A 339 5.71 23.01 -1.81
CA GLN A 339 5.37 23.15 -0.41
C GLN A 339 6.59 22.80 0.44
N GLN A 340 6.81 23.56 1.51
CA GLN A 340 7.94 23.32 2.41
C GLN A 340 7.61 22.18 3.39
N ALA A 341 8.59 21.31 3.63
CA ALA A 341 8.64 20.38 4.75
C ALA A 341 9.86 20.72 5.61
N SER A 342 9.80 20.44 6.91
CA SER A 342 10.86 20.78 7.85
C SER A 342 11.46 19.54 8.51
N TRP A 343 12.77 19.61 8.77
CA TRP A 343 13.53 18.61 9.51
C TRP A 343 14.38 19.29 10.57
N THR A 344 14.53 18.63 11.71
CA THR A 344 15.60 18.93 12.67
C THR A 344 16.72 17.94 12.39
N VAL A 345 17.91 18.45 12.06
CA VAL A 345 19.06 17.61 11.71
C VAL A 345 19.51 16.85 12.97
N GLY A 346 19.43 15.51 12.94
CA GLY A 346 19.74 14.66 14.10
C GLY A 346 21.21 14.24 14.20
N VAL A 347 22.00 14.48 13.16
CA VAL A 347 23.32 13.85 12.98
C VAL A 347 24.36 14.88 12.54
N ASP A 348 25.63 14.58 12.83
CA ASP A 348 26.76 15.31 12.23
C ASP A 348 27.07 14.72 10.84
N GLY A 349 27.92 15.39 10.06
CA GLY A 349 28.32 14.94 8.72
C GLY A 349 27.52 15.60 7.60
N THR A 350 26.26 15.97 7.85
CA THR A 350 25.44 16.63 6.83
C THR A 350 25.94 18.03 6.50
N ARG A 351 25.41 18.65 5.43
CA ARG A 351 25.66 20.05 5.09
C ARG A 351 25.29 21.03 6.21
N TRP A 352 24.46 20.59 7.14
CA TRP A 352 23.90 21.40 8.21
C TRP A 352 24.33 20.85 9.58
N PRO A 353 24.71 21.71 10.55
CA PRO A 353 25.04 21.23 11.90
C PRO A 353 23.85 20.54 12.59
N ARG A 354 24.14 19.54 13.44
CA ARG A 354 23.13 18.90 14.29
C ARG A 354 22.32 19.94 15.07
N GLY A 355 21.02 19.70 15.20
CA GLY A 355 20.04 20.58 15.86
C GLY A 355 19.49 21.69 14.97
N THR A 356 20.03 21.88 13.77
CA THR A 356 19.52 22.88 12.83
C THR A 356 18.15 22.48 12.30
N VAL A 357 17.19 23.40 12.31
CA VAL A 357 15.91 23.23 11.61
C VAL A 357 16.04 23.71 10.17
N ARG A 358 15.77 22.82 9.21
CA ARG A 358 15.79 23.14 7.77
C ARG A 358 14.45 22.88 7.12
N SER A 359 14.01 23.87 6.33
CA SER A 359 12.81 23.78 5.52
C SER A 359 13.22 23.68 4.05
N LEU A 360 12.77 22.63 3.38
CA LEU A 360 13.03 22.37 1.96
C LEU A 360 11.73 22.07 1.22
N PRO A 361 11.65 22.36 -0.10
CA PRO A 361 10.53 21.93 -0.92
C PRO A 361 10.30 20.42 -0.84
N ARG A 362 9.07 19.94 -1.01
CA ARG A 362 8.74 18.50 -1.02
C ARG A 362 9.43 17.69 -2.14
N PHE A 363 10.07 18.36 -3.09
CA PHE A 363 10.97 17.73 -4.06
C PHE A 363 12.28 18.52 -4.10
N PHE A 364 13.39 17.91 -3.69
CA PHE A 364 14.70 18.56 -3.57
C PHE A 364 15.84 17.63 -4.01
N GLY A 365 17.04 18.16 -4.23
CA GLY A 365 18.20 17.37 -4.68
C GLY A 365 19.07 16.95 -3.50
N HIS A 366 19.83 15.86 -3.63
CA HIS A 366 20.72 15.37 -2.57
C HIS A 366 21.65 16.46 -1.99
N ARG A 367 22.27 17.27 -2.86
CA ARG A 367 23.11 18.42 -2.47
C ARG A 367 22.45 19.49 -1.58
N ASP A 368 21.12 19.51 -1.45
CA ASP A 368 20.43 20.45 -0.58
C ASP A 368 20.61 20.08 0.91
N VAL A 369 21.00 18.84 1.19
CA VAL A 369 21.11 18.27 2.54
C VAL A 369 22.49 17.73 2.88
N ASN A 370 23.25 17.23 1.90
CA ASN A 370 24.55 16.60 2.10
C ASN A 370 25.67 17.28 1.29
N SER A 371 26.92 17.03 1.66
CA SER A 371 28.12 17.61 1.02
C SER A 371 28.52 16.81 -0.22
N THR A 372 27.73 16.93 -1.28
CA THR A 372 27.80 16.05 -2.46
C THR A 372 27.63 16.82 -3.77
N SER A 373 28.17 16.27 -4.86
CA SER A 373 27.91 16.75 -6.21
C SER A 373 26.55 16.27 -6.76
N CYS A 374 25.95 15.25 -6.16
CA CYS A 374 24.68 14.66 -6.55
C CYS A 374 23.50 15.67 -6.45
N PRO A 375 22.55 15.74 -7.41
CA PRO A 375 22.37 14.88 -8.59
C PRO A 375 23.11 15.36 -9.85
N GLY A 376 24.16 16.17 -9.70
CA GLY A 376 24.90 16.80 -10.79
C GLY A 376 24.31 18.14 -11.25
N ASN A 377 25.17 19.07 -11.69
CA ASN A 377 24.78 20.45 -12.01
C ASN A 377 23.74 20.56 -13.13
N ALA A 378 23.86 19.76 -14.19
CA ALA A 378 22.92 19.80 -15.30
C ALA A 378 21.51 19.39 -14.86
N LEU A 379 21.37 18.28 -14.12
CA LEU A 379 20.07 17.83 -13.64
C LEU A 379 19.52 18.72 -12.52
N TYR A 380 20.37 19.19 -11.60
CA TYR A 380 19.97 20.12 -10.55
C TYR A 380 19.49 21.47 -11.11
N GLY A 381 20.04 21.92 -12.24
CA GLY A 381 19.54 23.10 -12.97
C GLY A 381 18.07 22.99 -13.43
N ARG A 382 17.50 21.78 -13.46
CA ARG A 382 16.11 21.52 -13.89
C ARG A 382 15.10 21.41 -12.74
N MET A 383 15.51 21.61 -11.49
CA MET A 383 14.62 21.37 -10.33
C MET A 383 13.30 22.18 -10.39
N ALA A 384 13.32 23.41 -10.90
CA ALA A 384 12.10 24.22 -11.07
C ALA A 384 11.14 23.61 -12.11
N ASP A 385 11.66 23.21 -13.28
CA ASP A 385 10.87 22.56 -14.34
C ASP A 385 10.30 21.22 -13.87
N LEU A 386 11.10 20.43 -13.15
CA LEU A 386 10.67 19.16 -12.59
C LEU A 386 9.54 19.36 -11.57
N ARG A 387 9.65 20.32 -10.63
CA ARG A 387 8.58 20.65 -9.68
C ARG A 387 7.30 21.08 -10.39
N TRP A 388 7.41 21.92 -11.42
CA TRP A 388 6.25 22.32 -12.23
C TRP A 388 5.60 21.10 -12.91
N GLY A 389 6.40 20.23 -13.52
CA GLY A 389 5.92 19.02 -14.16
C GLY A 389 5.34 17.98 -13.19
N ILE A 390 5.83 17.91 -11.96
CA ILE A 390 5.25 17.09 -10.88
C ILE A 390 3.88 17.64 -10.48
N ASN A 391 3.78 18.94 -10.24
CA ASN A 391 2.53 19.59 -9.82
C ASN A 391 1.42 19.44 -10.86
N THR A 392 1.75 19.50 -12.14
CA THR A 392 0.77 19.27 -13.23
C THR A 392 0.28 17.82 -13.30
N ARG A 393 1.03 16.86 -12.76
CA ARG A 393 0.69 15.42 -12.77
C ARG A 393 -0.08 14.96 -11.55
N ILE A 394 0.21 15.47 -10.34
CA ILE A 394 -0.47 15.06 -9.09
C ILE A 394 -2.01 15.19 -9.19
N GLY A 395 -2.50 16.14 -9.99
CA GLY A 395 -3.92 16.45 -10.09
C GLY A 395 -4.83 15.44 -10.81
N LYS A 396 -4.30 14.46 -11.56
CA LYS A 396 -5.12 13.66 -12.50
C LYS A 396 -5.71 12.37 -11.94
N THR A 397 -5.06 11.74 -10.95
CA THR A 397 -5.35 10.34 -10.58
C THR A 397 -5.78 10.18 -9.12
N TRP A 398 -5.43 11.17 -8.26
CA TRP A 398 -5.65 11.10 -6.81
C TRP A 398 -6.72 12.05 -6.26
N ARG A 399 -7.36 12.86 -7.11
CA ARG A 399 -8.25 13.95 -6.65
C ARG A 399 -9.41 13.47 -5.79
N ASN A 400 -10.10 12.40 -6.18
CA ASN A 400 -11.22 11.86 -5.40
C ASN A 400 -10.77 11.28 -4.06
N HIS A 401 -9.59 10.65 -4.03
CA HIS A 401 -9.01 10.07 -2.83
C HIS A 401 -8.53 11.16 -1.86
N TYR A 402 -7.90 12.21 -2.40
CA TYR A 402 -7.51 13.42 -1.66
C TYR A 402 -8.72 14.18 -1.10
N ASN A 403 -9.79 14.34 -1.88
CA ASN A 403 -11.01 14.98 -1.41
C ASN A 403 -11.61 14.21 -0.23
N ALA A 404 -11.63 12.87 -0.29
CA ALA A 404 -12.08 12.02 0.81
C ALA A 404 -11.24 12.20 2.09
N PHE A 405 -9.91 12.29 1.94
CA PHE A 405 -9.01 12.61 3.05
C PHE A 405 -9.38 13.95 3.69
N ARG A 406 -9.51 15.00 2.87
CA ARG A 406 -9.85 16.35 3.34
C ARG A 406 -11.22 16.39 4.02
N ASP A 407 -12.24 15.83 3.39
CA ASP A 407 -13.61 15.84 3.89
C ASP A 407 -13.73 15.01 5.20
N GLY A 408 -12.87 14.02 5.39
CA GLY A 408 -12.70 13.28 6.65
C GLY A 408 -11.96 14.04 7.76
N GLY A 409 -11.54 15.28 7.53
CA GLY A 409 -10.79 16.11 8.48
C GLY A 409 -9.26 16.08 8.29
N ALA A 410 -8.77 15.50 7.19
CA ALA A 410 -7.34 15.44 6.84
C ALA A 410 -6.47 14.92 8.00
N ALA A 411 -5.22 15.40 8.10
CA ALA A 411 -4.27 14.98 9.12
C ALA A 411 -4.77 15.25 10.55
N SER A 412 -5.61 16.27 10.76
CA SER A 412 -6.10 16.64 12.10
C SER A 412 -6.95 15.55 12.75
N LYS A 413 -7.74 14.80 11.96
CA LYS A 413 -8.60 13.71 12.46
C LYS A 413 -8.07 12.33 12.10
N LEU A 414 -7.49 12.18 10.91
CA LEU A 414 -7.11 10.88 10.36
C LEU A 414 -5.63 10.53 10.58
N GLY A 415 -4.80 11.51 10.95
CA GLY A 415 -3.36 11.33 11.11
C GLY A 415 -2.59 11.27 9.77
N THR A 416 -1.40 10.71 9.81
CA THR A 416 -0.47 10.62 8.67
C THR A 416 -0.62 9.30 7.92
N VAL A 417 -0.19 9.26 6.67
CA VAL A 417 -0.27 8.08 5.81
C VAL A 417 0.84 7.09 6.18
N THR A 418 0.47 5.93 6.72
CA THR A 418 1.42 4.84 7.03
C THR A 418 1.61 3.90 5.86
N HIS A 419 0.56 3.69 5.05
CA HIS A 419 0.64 2.96 3.79
C HIS A 419 -0.12 3.74 2.73
N GLY A 420 0.61 4.17 1.70
CA GLY A 420 0.09 4.91 0.56
C GLY A 420 -1.01 4.15 -0.18
N ALA A 421 -1.70 4.89 -1.03
CA ALA A 421 -2.81 4.38 -1.78
C ALA A 421 -2.43 3.22 -2.70
N ARG A 422 -3.14 2.09 -2.56
CA ARG A 422 -2.95 0.88 -3.37
C ARG A 422 -4.28 0.32 -3.86
N THR A 423 -4.25 -0.47 -4.93
CA THR A 423 -5.43 -1.21 -5.37
C THR A 423 -5.62 -2.46 -4.51
N GLU A 424 -6.82 -2.66 -3.99
CA GLU A 424 -7.27 -3.92 -3.39
C GLU A 424 -8.63 -4.32 -3.97
N GLY A 425 -8.63 -5.34 -4.82
CA GLY A 425 -9.80 -5.71 -5.62
C GLY A 425 -10.23 -4.55 -6.53
N SER A 426 -11.48 -4.10 -6.41
CA SER A 426 -12.03 -2.96 -7.17
C SER A 426 -11.95 -1.62 -6.41
N HIS A 427 -11.09 -1.54 -5.39
CA HIS A 427 -10.97 -0.39 -4.50
C HIS A 427 -9.55 0.16 -4.48
N THR A 428 -9.44 1.45 -4.17
CA THR A 428 -8.17 2.09 -3.82
C THR A 428 -8.19 2.44 -2.34
N VAL A 429 -7.14 2.05 -1.63
CA VAL A 429 -7.12 2.03 -0.16
C VAL A 429 -5.85 2.70 0.36
N THR A 430 -5.99 3.67 1.26
CA THR A 430 -4.88 4.29 2.00
C THR A 430 -5.06 4.08 3.50
N ARG A 431 -4.00 3.62 4.16
CA ARG A 431 -3.97 3.44 5.62
C ARG A 431 -3.29 4.65 6.26
N LEU A 432 -3.93 5.20 7.28
CA LEU A 432 -3.43 6.31 8.09
C LEU A 432 -3.25 5.88 9.55
N THR A 433 -2.48 6.64 10.33
CA THR A 433 -2.24 6.34 11.76
C THR A 433 -3.52 6.32 12.58
N LYS A 434 -4.55 7.10 12.20
CA LYS A 434 -5.83 7.15 12.89
C LYS A 434 -7.02 6.86 11.97
N GLY A 435 -6.82 6.31 10.77
CA GLY A 435 -7.95 6.10 9.87
C GLY A 435 -7.68 5.34 8.58
N LEU A 436 -8.77 5.02 7.88
CA LEU A 436 -8.76 4.33 6.59
C LEU A 436 -9.43 5.22 5.55
N ILE A 437 -8.89 5.25 4.33
CA ILE A 437 -9.59 5.79 3.17
C ILE A 437 -9.80 4.69 2.17
N VAL A 438 -11.06 4.48 1.79
CA VAL A 438 -11.43 3.56 0.71
C VAL A 438 -12.16 4.38 -0.35
N SER A 439 -11.71 4.30 -1.59
CA SER A 439 -12.43 4.78 -2.75
C SER A 439 -12.71 3.64 -3.72
N GLY A 440 -13.85 3.70 -4.38
CA GLY A 440 -14.12 2.79 -5.49
C GLY A 440 -13.28 3.07 -6.72
N SER A 441 -13.21 2.10 -7.62
CA SER A 441 -12.77 2.31 -9.00
C SER A 441 -13.80 3.16 -9.78
N GLY A 442 -13.29 4.12 -10.58
CA GLY A 442 -14.09 4.94 -11.52
C GLY A 442 -14.11 6.45 -11.21
N LEU A 443 -14.26 7.28 -12.25
CA LEU A 443 -14.20 8.75 -12.19
C LEU A 443 -15.23 9.40 -11.22
N HIS A 444 -16.33 8.70 -10.93
CA HIS A 444 -17.41 9.18 -10.06
C HIS A 444 -17.42 8.55 -8.66
N ALA A 445 -16.48 7.65 -8.35
CA ALA A 445 -16.41 7.03 -7.04
C ALA A 445 -15.98 8.06 -5.98
N ARG A 446 -16.83 8.33 -4.99
CA ARG A 446 -16.47 9.14 -3.83
C ARG A 446 -15.68 8.27 -2.85
N GLY A 447 -14.46 8.66 -2.52
CA GLY A 447 -13.74 8.06 -1.40
C GLY A 447 -14.41 8.41 -0.08
N ARG A 448 -14.26 7.54 0.92
CA ARG A 448 -14.71 7.80 2.28
C ARG A 448 -13.59 7.51 3.27
N ALA A 449 -13.46 8.39 4.25
CA ALA A 449 -12.52 8.27 5.34
C ALA A 449 -13.24 7.92 6.65
N THR A 450 -12.62 7.09 7.48
CA THR A 450 -13.13 6.74 8.81
C THR A 450 -12.00 6.79 9.84
N THR A 451 -12.27 7.37 11.03
CA THR A 451 -11.28 7.52 12.11
C THR A 451 -11.31 6.36 13.12
N ALA A 452 -12.39 5.57 13.13
CA ALA A 452 -12.40 4.35 13.90
C ALA A 452 -11.47 3.34 13.23
N SER A 453 -10.49 2.85 13.99
CA SER A 453 -9.46 1.90 13.56
C SER A 453 -10.03 0.51 13.23
N PHE A 454 -10.97 0.41 12.29
CA PHE A 454 -11.35 -0.84 11.61
C PHE A 454 -10.13 -1.47 10.91
N LEU A 455 -9.12 -0.64 10.68
CA LEU A 455 -7.86 -0.80 9.97
C LEU A 455 -7.09 -2.09 10.16
N ALA A 456 -7.08 -2.69 11.35
CA ALA A 456 -6.34 -3.94 11.49
C ALA A 456 -6.92 -5.04 10.57
N ASN A 457 -8.24 -5.02 10.35
CA ASN A 457 -8.96 -6.16 9.77
C ASN A 457 -9.88 -5.76 8.60
N TRP A 458 -9.77 -4.55 8.05
CA TRP A 458 -10.58 -4.22 6.87
C TRP A 458 -10.14 -5.11 5.70
N GLU A 459 -11.13 -5.70 5.02
CA GLU A 459 -10.94 -6.56 3.87
C GLU A 459 -11.79 -6.07 2.70
N SER A 460 -11.32 -6.29 1.47
CA SER A 460 -12.06 -5.89 0.26
C SER A 460 -13.46 -6.54 0.16
N ALA A 461 -13.67 -7.67 0.83
CA ALA A 461 -14.96 -8.37 0.90
C ALA A 461 -16.04 -7.58 1.66
N TRP A 462 -15.64 -6.70 2.59
CA TRP A 462 -16.56 -5.82 3.31
C TRP A 462 -17.10 -4.72 2.39
N GLY A 463 -16.31 -4.38 1.36
CA GLY A 463 -16.61 -3.43 0.31
C GLY A 463 -16.45 -1.96 0.73
N ARG A 464 -17.29 -1.06 0.18
CA ARG A 464 -17.11 0.40 0.26
C ARG A 464 -17.84 0.99 1.46
N PRO A 465 -17.20 1.88 2.26
CA PRO A 465 -17.90 2.62 3.29
C PRO A 465 -19.03 3.48 2.71
N MET A 466 -20.24 3.36 3.26
CA MET A 466 -21.42 4.05 2.74
C MET A 466 -21.66 5.42 3.39
N ALA A 467 -21.26 5.57 4.66
CA ALA A 467 -21.45 6.76 5.49
C ALA A 467 -20.25 7.01 6.42
N HIS A 468 -20.26 8.10 7.18
CA HIS A 468 -19.35 8.22 8.33
C HIS A 468 -19.74 7.18 9.41
N TYR A 469 -18.76 6.73 10.18
CA TYR A 469 -19.06 5.88 11.34
C TYR A 469 -19.95 6.64 12.33
N ARG A 470 -20.83 5.92 13.00
CA ARG A 470 -21.68 6.43 14.08
C ARG A 470 -21.23 5.84 15.40
N GLN A 471 -21.49 6.56 16.48
CA GLN A 471 -21.41 6.00 17.83
C GLN A 471 -22.78 5.46 18.24
N ASP A 472 -22.81 4.27 18.82
CA ASP A 472 -24.02 3.59 19.30
C ASP A 472 -23.78 3.01 20.69
N GLY A 473 -24.08 3.81 21.71
CA GLY A 473 -23.58 3.56 23.06
C GLY A 473 -22.05 3.60 23.09
N ASP A 474 -21.44 2.52 23.55
CA ASP A 474 -19.98 2.37 23.62
C ASP A 474 -19.36 1.82 22.31
N ARG A 475 -20.19 1.61 21.28
CA ARG A 475 -19.78 0.99 20.02
C ARG A 475 -19.50 2.04 18.95
N TYR A 476 -18.47 1.83 18.14
CA TYR A 476 -18.27 2.56 16.89
C TYR A 476 -18.70 1.68 15.72
N VAL A 477 -19.65 2.17 14.91
CA VAL A 477 -20.31 1.37 13.86
C VAL A 477 -20.11 2.02 12.49
N GLN A 478 -19.57 1.27 11.53
CA GLN A 478 -19.32 1.70 10.17
C GLN A 478 -20.07 0.82 9.17
N ALA A 479 -20.97 1.45 8.42
CA ALA A 479 -21.68 0.80 7.33
C ALA A 479 -20.80 0.69 6.07
N PHE A 480 -20.80 -0.49 5.47
CA PHE A 480 -20.24 -0.79 4.16
C PHE A 480 -21.35 -1.34 3.24
N ASP A 481 -21.12 -1.35 1.93
CA ASP A 481 -22.09 -1.86 0.95
C ASP A 481 -22.40 -3.36 1.09
N LYS A 482 -21.50 -4.16 1.69
CA LYS A 482 -21.72 -5.60 1.97
C LYS A 482 -22.10 -5.91 3.41
N GLY A 483 -22.15 -4.94 4.32
CA GLY A 483 -22.46 -5.18 5.72
C GLY A 483 -22.06 -4.06 6.67
N VAL A 484 -21.87 -4.38 7.94
CA VAL A 484 -21.53 -3.39 8.97
C VAL A 484 -20.37 -3.89 9.82
N ALA A 485 -19.34 -3.07 9.99
CA ALA A 485 -18.31 -3.31 10.99
C ALA A 485 -18.64 -2.55 12.28
N ALA A 486 -18.57 -3.23 13.42
CA ALA A 486 -18.69 -2.64 14.74
C ALA A 486 -17.40 -2.87 15.53
N ARG A 487 -16.92 -1.84 16.24
CA ARG A 487 -15.87 -1.96 17.25
C ARG A 487 -16.53 -2.00 18.62
N GLU A 488 -16.44 -3.15 19.27
CA GLU A 488 -17.05 -3.45 20.57
C GLU A 488 -15.96 -4.05 21.48
N ASN A 489 -15.78 -3.54 22.69
CA ASN A 489 -14.78 -4.03 23.66
C ASN A 489 -13.35 -4.13 23.07
N GLY A 490 -12.98 -3.17 22.22
CA GLY A 490 -11.67 -3.13 21.55
C GLY A 490 -11.50 -4.07 20.35
N ARG A 491 -12.49 -4.93 20.04
CA ARG A 491 -12.46 -5.87 18.91
C ARG A 491 -13.33 -5.38 17.76
N ASN A 492 -12.90 -5.65 16.53
CA ASN A 492 -13.67 -5.38 15.32
C ASN A 492 -14.45 -6.63 14.93
N ARG A 493 -15.76 -6.48 14.68
CA ARG A 493 -16.65 -7.52 14.16
C ARG A 493 -17.33 -7.00 12.90
N PHE A 494 -17.26 -7.76 11.81
CA PHE A 494 -18.04 -7.48 10.60
C PHE A 494 -19.24 -8.40 10.53
N VAL A 495 -20.43 -7.82 10.34
CA VAL A 495 -21.69 -8.54 10.14
C VAL A 495 -22.08 -8.35 8.68
N PRO A 496 -22.10 -9.41 7.85
CA PRO A 496 -22.51 -9.31 6.46
C PRO A 496 -24.01 -9.02 6.36
N ARG A 497 -24.44 -8.53 5.20
CA ARG A 497 -25.86 -8.36 4.90
C ARG A 497 -26.54 -9.73 4.79
N HIS A 498 -27.47 -10.00 5.71
CA HIS A 498 -28.27 -11.22 5.72
C HIS A 498 -29.57 -11.12 4.92
N PHE A 499 -30.15 -9.92 4.81
CA PHE A 499 -31.44 -9.69 4.16
C PHE A 499 -31.39 -8.54 3.14
N ASP A 500 -32.08 -8.72 2.03
CA ASP A 500 -32.05 -7.80 0.90
C ASP A 500 -32.79 -6.48 1.12
N ASP A 501 -33.62 -6.36 2.15
CA ASP A 501 -34.32 -5.12 2.49
C ASP A 501 -33.80 -4.44 3.76
N VAL A 502 -32.72 -4.97 4.35
CA VAL A 502 -32.06 -4.38 5.52
C VAL A 502 -30.82 -3.62 5.05
N SER A 503 -30.96 -2.31 4.87
CA SER A 503 -29.85 -1.42 4.52
C SER A 503 -28.75 -1.48 5.60
N PRO A 504 -27.45 -1.53 5.24
CA PRO A 504 -26.33 -1.37 6.19
C PRO A 504 -26.38 -0.09 7.04
N THR A 505 -27.13 0.92 6.62
CA THR A 505 -27.37 2.14 7.40
C THR A 505 -28.54 2.05 8.39
N ASN A 506 -29.28 0.94 8.41
CA ASN A 506 -30.35 0.71 9.38
C ASN A 506 -29.78 0.70 10.81
N ALA A 507 -30.44 1.41 11.72
CA ALA A 507 -30.01 1.52 13.12
C ALA A 507 -29.91 0.16 13.84
N PHE A 508 -30.74 -0.79 13.43
CA PHE A 508 -30.86 -2.14 13.99
C PHE A 508 -30.21 -3.23 13.12
N PHE A 509 -29.35 -2.85 12.15
CA PHE A 509 -28.70 -3.82 11.26
C PHE A 509 -27.97 -4.93 12.02
N LEU A 510 -27.21 -4.56 13.05
CA LEU A 510 -26.44 -5.50 13.86
C LEU A 510 -27.37 -6.47 14.59
N GLU A 511 -28.40 -5.97 15.25
CA GLU A 511 -29.34 -6.79 16.01
C GLU A 511 -30.15 -7.73 15.11
N ILE A 512 -30.52 -7.29 13.90
CA ILE A 512 -31.19 -8.14 12.91
C ILE A 512 -30.24 -9.25 12.42
N GLY A 513 -28.99 -8.91 12.12
CA GLY A 513 -27.96 -9.88 11.73
C GLY A 513 -27.69 -10.90 12.83
N ASP A 514 -27.57 -10.45 14.08
CA ASP A 514 -27.40 -11.32 15.25
C ASP A 514 -28.54 -12.32 15.42
N LEU A 515 -29.79 -11.90 15.19
CA LEU A 515 -30.93 -12.83 15.21
C LEU A 515 -30.84 -13.86 14.09
N ALA A 516 -30.35 -13.48 12.90
CA ALA A 516 -30.21 -14.38 11.77
C ALA A 516 -29.10 -15.41 12.03
N GLU A 517 -27.92 -14.97 12.49
CA GLU A 517 -26.78 -15.85 12.84
C GLU A 517 -27.15 -16.86 13.94
N ARG A 518 -28.04 -16.49 14.86
CA ARG A 518 -28.55 -17.37 15.92
C ARG A 518 -29.71 -18.28 15.48
N GLY A 519 -30.17 -18.19 14.24
CA GLY A 519 -31.33 -18.94 13.74
C GLY A 519 -32.67 -18.52 14.36
N ILE A 520 -32.75 -17.35 14.99
CA ILE A 520 -33.98 -16.82 15.59
C ILE A 520 -34.94 -16.29 14.51
N THR A 521 -34.38 -15.72 13.44
CA THR A 521 -35.13 -15.30 12.25
C THR A 521 -34.51 -15.86 10.98
N ALA A 522 -35.35 -16.37 10.07
CA ALA A 522 -34.95 -16.75 8.72
C ALA A 522 -35.42 -15.73 7.66
N GLY A 523 -36.13 -14.67 8.09
CA GLY A 523 -36.79 -13.75 7.16
C GLY A 523 -37.94 -14.42 6.38
N TRP A 524 -38.14 -13.98 5.15
CA TRP A 524 -39.09 -14.54 4.20
C TRP A 524 -38.37 -15.31 3.09
N PRO A 525 -39.09 -16.17 2.33
CA PRO A 525 -38.53 -16.90 1.19
C PRO A 525 -37.93 -16.00 0.09
N ASP A 526 -38.34 -14.74 0.03
CA ASP A 526 -37.81 -13.70 -0.87
C ASP A 526 -36.52 -13.03 -0.34
N ASN A 527 -35.90 -13.60 0.70
CA ASN A 527 -34.70 -13.10 1.37
C ASN A 527 -34.86 -11.72 2.05
N THR A 528 -36.10 -11.33 2.38
CA THR A 528 -36.40 -10.08 3.11
C THR A 528 -36.62 -10.30 4.61
N PHE A 529 -36.40 -9.27 5.41
CA PHE A 529 -36.71 -9.20 6.84
C PHE A 529 -37.89 -8.30 7.18
N ARG A 530 -38.29 -7.40 6.27
CA ARG A 530 -39.41 -6.46 6.40
C ARG A 530 -39.32 -5.62 7.68
N PRO A 531 -38.23 -4.85 7.88
CA PRO A 531 -37.88 -4.24 9.16
C PRO A 531 -38.95 -3.30 9.72
N LEU A 532 -39.58 -2.50 8.86
CA LEU A 532 -40.61 -1.52 9.25
C LEU A 532 -42.01 -2.11 9.41
N ARG A 533 -42.21 -3.38 9.09
CA ARG A 533 -43.50 -4.05 9.26
C ARG A 533 -43.74 -4.32 10.75
N ASN A 534 -44.97 -4.09 11.21
CA ASN A 534 -45.37 -4.50 12.55
C ASN A 534 -45.25 -6.02 12.71
N CYS A 535 -44.60 -6.47 13.78
CA CYS A 535 -44.43 -7.88 14.10
C CYS A 535 -45.76 -8.45 14.61
N ARG A 536 -46.26 -9.49 13.94
CA ARG A 536 -47.48 -10.18 14.36
C ARG A 536 -47.27 -10.98 15.65
N ARG A 537 -48.35 -11.27 16.36
CA ARG A 537 -48.30 -12.01 17.64
C ARG A 537 -47.75 -13.41 17.49
N ASP A 538 -48.12 -14.10 16.40
CA ASP A 538 -47.55 -15.40 16.06
C ASP A 538 -46.04 -15.32 15.80
N GLU A 539 -45.59 -14.35 14.98
CA GLU A 539 -44.18 -14.09 14.66
C GLU A 539 -43.36 -13.81 15.91
N MET A 540 -43.89 -13.01 16.85
CA MET A 540 -43.25 -12.71 18.14
C MET A 540 -43.01 -13.99 18.96
N ILE A 541 -43.99 -14.88 19.02
CA ILE A 541 -43.86 -16.14 19.76
C ILE A 541 -42.90 -17.11 19.08
N VAL A 542 -42.87 -17.14 17.75
CA VAL A 542 -41.87 -17.93 17.01
C VAL A 542 -40.46 -17.45 17.30
N PHE A 543 -40.24 -16.14 17.35
CA PHE A 543 -38.94 -15.58 17.73
C PHE A 543 -38.56 -16.01 19.15
N LEU A 544 -39.51 -15.96 20.10
CA LEU A 544 -39.27 -16.39 21.48
C LEU A 544 -38.96 -17.89 21.58
N TYR A 545 -39.70 -18.73 20.87
CA TYR A 545 -39.47 -20.18 20.81
C TYR A 545 -38.06 -20.50 20.31
N ARG A 546 -37.64 -19.86 19.21
CA ARG A 546 -36.29 -20.04 18.65
C ARG A 546 -35.20 -19.47 19.55
N ALA A 547 -35.42 -18.30 20.14
CA ALA A 547 -34.52 -17.70 21.13
C ALA A 547 -34.32 -18.58 22.38
N MET A 548 -35.30 -19.44 22.68
CA MET A 548 -35.24 -20.43 23.76
C MET A 548 -34.64 -21.77 23.33
N GLY A 549 -34.05 -21.85 22.12
CA GLY A 549 -33.40 -23.05 21.61
C GLY A 549 -34.33 -24.04 20.90
N SER A 550 -35.56 -23.62 20.55
CA SER A 550 -36.58 -24.47 19.92
C SER A 550 -36.82 -25.78 20.69
N PRO A 551 -37.18 -25.71 21.98
CA PRO A 551 -37.30 -26.88 22.85
C PRO A 551 -38.28 -27.91 22.27
N SER A 552 -37.94 -29.20 22.40
CA SER A 552 -38.83 -30.28 21.95
C SER A 552 -40.17 -30.19 22.68
N PHE A 553 -41.25 -30.13 21.90
CA PHE A 553 -42.60 -30.00 22.40
C PHE A 553 -43.56 -30.77 21.49
N THR A 554 -44.52 -31.48 22.07
CA THR A 554 -45.58 -32.18 21.33
C THR A 554 -46.86 -31.34 21.39
N PRO A 555 -47.28 -30.70 20.29
CA PRO A 555 -48.49 -29.90 20.28
C PRO A 555 -49.74 -30.75 20.54
N PRO A 556 -50.74 -30.24 21.28
CA PRO A 556 -51.98 -30.97 21.49
C PRO A 556 -52.71 -31.18 20.16
N ARG A 557 -53.41 -32.32 20.02
CA ARG A 557 -54.19 -32.63 18.80
C ARG A 557 -55.37 -31.67 18.62
N THR A 558 -55.96 -31.22 19.71
CA THR A 558 -57.01 -30.21 19.74
C THR A 558 -56.39 -28.88 20.16
N SER A 559 -56.64 -27.83 19.37
CA SER A 559 -56.14 -26.50 19.70
C SER A 559 -56.74 -26.02 21.01
N PRO A 560 -55.92 -25.48 21.93
CA PRO A 560 -56.44 -24.85 23.12
C PRO A 560 -56.96 -23.43 22.82
N TYR A 561 -56.78 -22.92 21.60
CA TYR A 561 -57.27 -21.64 21.11
C TYR A 561 -58.31 -21.83 20.00
N GLU A 562 -59.42 -21.09 20.07
CA GLU A 562 -60.49 -21.20 19.08
C GLU A 562 -60.08 -20.73 17.67
N ASP A 563 -59.13 -19.80 17.58
CA ASP A 563 -58.70 -19.14 16.35
C ASP A 563 -57.33 -19.60 15.81
N VAL A 564 -56.78 -20.70 16.35
CA VAL A 564 -55.52 -21.28 15.87
C VAL A 564 -55.76 -22.73 15.45
N SER A 565 -55.69 -23.01 14.15
CA SER A 565 -55.79 -24.38 13.62
C SER A 565 -54.56 -25.22 14.00
N PRO A 566 -54.71 -26.52 14.34
CA PRO A 566 -53.60 -27.45 14.47
C PRO A 566 -52.73 -27.58 13.21
N SER A 567 -53.26 -27.18 12.05
CA SER A 567 -52.52 -27.15 10.76
C SER A 567 -51.81 -25.82 10.49
N ALA A 568 -51.91 -24.83 11.38
CA ALA A 568 -51.27 -23.53 11.19
C ALA A 568 -49.73 -23.65 11.31
N GLU A 569 -49.00 -22.91 10.48
CA GLU A 569 -47.53 -22.95 10.41
C GLU A 569 -46.86 -22.81 11.78
N PHE A 570 -47.34 -21.89 12.61
CA PHE A 570 -46.77 -21.57 13.92
C PHE A 570 -47.50 -22.21 15.10
N TYR A 571 -48.41 -23.16 14.85
CA TYR A 571 -49.17 -23.86 15.88
C TYR A 571 -48.29 -24.48 16.99
N PRO A 572 -47.16 -25.15 16.68
CA PRO A 572 -46.31 -25.72 17.72
C PRO A 572 -45.72 -24.67 18.67
N ALA A 573 -45.20 -23.56 18.14
CA ALA A 573 -44.62 -22.49 18.95
C ALA A 573 -45.67 -21.78 19.81
N ILE A 574 -46.86 -21.53 19.24
CA ILE A 574 -47.98 -20.89 19.96
C ILE A 574 -48.45 -21.75 21.14
N THR A 575 -48.64 -23.05 20.92
CA THR A 575 -49.13 -23.97 21.96
C THR A 575 -48.05 -24.30 23.00
N TRP A 576 -46.78 -24.34 22.61
CA TRP A 576 -45.66 -24.38 23.55
C TRP A 576 -45.62 -23.15 24.45
N ALA A 577 -45.71 -21.95 23.88
CA ALA A 577 -45.68 -20.72 24.69
C ALA A 577 -46.88 -20.63 25.64
N ARG A 578 -48.00 -21.29 25.31
CA ARG A 578 -49.14 -21.46 26.22
C ARG A 578 -48.83 -22.44 27.35
N SER A 579 -48.26 -23.61 27.05
CA SER A 579 -47.95 -24.62 28.08
C SER A 579 -46.93 -24.10 29.10
N GLU A 580 -45.98 -23.28 28.65
CA GLU A 580 -45.01 -22.60 29.51
C GLU A 580 -45.59 -21.38 30.25
N GLY A 581 -46.82 -20.97 29.93
CA GLY A 581 -47.50 -19.82 30.53
C GLY A 581 -46.97 -18.45 30.05
N TYR A 582 -46.14 -18.42 29.00
CA TYR A 582 -45.59 -17.19 28.43
C TYR A 582 -46.68 -16.41 27.68
N ALA A 583 -47.49 -17.11 26.88
CA ALA A 583 -48.58 -16.53 26.09
C ALA A 583 -49.91 -17.19 26.43
N LYS A 584 -50.79 -16.50 27.16
CA LYS A 584 -52.06 -17.07 27.65
C LYS A 584 -53.21 -16.96 26.66
N GLY A 585 -53.22 -15.92 25.81
CA GLY A 585 -54.37 -15.55 24.97
C GLY A 585 -55.31 -14.59 25.68
N TRP A 586 -56.54 -14.51 25.19
CA TRP A 586 -57.62 -13.73 25.77
C TRP A 586 -58.63 -14.63 26.51
N ASP A 587 -59.43 -14.02 27.36
CA ASP A 587 -60.47 -14.71 28.13
C ASP A 587 -61.58 -15.28 27.23
N ASP A 588 -61.69 -14.80 26.00
CA ASP A 588 -62.58 -15.32 24.95
C ASP A 588 -62.05 -16.60 24.27
N GLY A 589 -60.95 -17.17 24.74
CA GLY A 589 -60.36 -18.39 24.18
C GLY A 589 -59.50 -18.18 22.93
N THR A 590 -59.29 -16.94 22.47
CA THR A 590 -58.50 -16.63 21.26
C THR A 590 -57.03 -16.30 21.55
N PHE A 591 -56.15 -16.47 20.55
CA PHE A 591 -54.74 -16.07 20.57
C PHE A 591 -54.42 -14.88 19.66
N ARG A 592 -55.26 -14.63 18.66
CA ARG A 592 -55.19 -13.56 17.66
C ARG A 592 -53.84 -13.53 16.93
N PRO A 593 -53.47 -14.62 16.21
CA PRO A 593 -52.13 -14.78 15.66
C PRO A 593 -51.74 -13.67 14.67
N GLY A 594 -52.70 -13.23 13.85
CA GLY A 594 -52.49 -12.22 12.82
C GLY A 594 -52.37 -10.78 13.32
N ASP A 595 -52.74 -10.50 14.58
CA ASP A 595 -52.75 -9.14 15.11
C ASP A 595 -51.33 -8.61 15.32
N PRO A 596 -51.07 -7.31 15.06
CA PRO A 596 -49.83 -6.66 15.47
C PRO A 596 -49.58 -6.75 16.98
N THR A 597 -48.36 -7.13 17.38
CA THR A 597 -47.98 -7.20 18.79
C THR A 597 -47.73 -5.80 19.34
N ARG A 598 -48.44 -5.44 20.40
CA ARG A 598 -48.26 -4.17 21.11
C ARG A 598 -47.08 -4.22 22.08
N ARG A 599 -46.51 -3.06 22.40
CA ARG A 599 -45.33 -2.95 23.28
C ARG A 599 -45.55 -3.50 24.68
N ASP A 600 -46.73 -3.28 25.24
CA ASP A 600 -47.13 -3.83 26.52
C ASP A 600 -47.19 -5.36 26.54
N GLN A 601 -47.66 -5.96 25.44
CA GLN A 601 -47.69 -7.41 25.24
C GLN A 601 -46.28 -8.00 25.13
N VAL A 602 -45.36 -7.30 24.44
CA VAL A 602 -43.94 -7.71 24.39
C VAL A 602 -43.35 -7.76 25.80
N ALA A 603 -43.59 -6.74 26.61
CA ALA A 603 -43.12 -6.72 28.01
C ALA A 603 -43.66 -7.93 28.80
N ALA A 604 -44.95 -8.24 28.63
CA ALA A 604 -45.58 -9.39 29.29
C ALA A 604 -44.96 -10.73 28.87
N PHE A 605 -44.70 -10.94 27.58
CA PHE A 605 -44.08 -12.16 27.08
C PHE A 605 -42.66 -12.33 27.62
N PHE A 606 -41.84 -11.29 27.53
CA PHE A 606 -40.45 -11.31 27.99
C PHE A 606 -40.32 -11.48 29.49
N TYR A 607 -41.16 -10.81 30.27
CA TYR A 607 -41.16 -10.93 31.73
C TYR A 607 -41.44 -12.36 32.18
N ARG A 608 -42.46 -12.99 31.59
CA ARG A 608 -42.84 -14.37 31.92
C ARG A 608 -41.76 -15.36 31.47
N ALA A 609 -41.24 -15.20 30.26
CA ALA A 609 -40.16 -16.03 29.73
C ALA A 609 -38.85 -15.89 30.51
N ALA A 610 -38.63 -14.76 31.19
CA ALA A 610 -37.50 -14.55 32.10
C ALA A 610 -37.74 -15.14 33.51
N GLY A 611 -38.81 -15.92 33.73
CA GLY A 611 -39.12 -16.54 35.02
C GLY A 611 -39.89 -15.62 35.97
N SER A 612 -40.53 -14.57 35.47
CA SER A 612 -41.29 -13.61 36.27
C SER A 612 -40.51 -13.03 37.46
N PRO A 613 -39.32 -12.44 37.22
CA PRO A 613 -38.43 -11.97 38.29
C PRO A 613 -39.11 -10.95 39.21
N ARG A 614 -38.63 -10.86 40.45
CA ARG A 614 -39.15 -9.89 41.43
C ARG A 614 -38.86 -8.47 40.95
N VAL A 615 -39.86 -7.60 41.03
CA VAL A 615 -39.76 -6.18 40.64
C VAL A 615 -40.02 -5.31 41.87
N SER A 616 -39.08 -4.42 42.20
CA SER A 616 -39.21 -3.47 43.30
C SER A 616 -39.65 -2.07 42.82
N GLY A 617 -40.28 -1.31 43.72
CA GLY A 617 -40.75 0.06 43.46
C GLY A 617 -42.13 0.14 42.82
N SER A 618 -42.72 1.33 42.83
CA SER A 618 -44.07 1.62 42.29
C SER A 618 -44.05 2.35 40.94
N SER A 619 -42.98 3.06 40.60
CA SER A 619 -42.83 3.76 39.32
C SER A 619 -42.43 2.79 38.20
N THR A 620 -42.99 2.96 37.01
CA THR A 620 -42.59 2.26 35.77
C THR A 620 -41.42 2.94 35.06
N GLY A 621 -41.11 4.19 35.46
CA GLY A 621 -40.15 5.06 34.79
C GLY A 621 -40.71 5.79 33.57
N PHE A 622 -42.00 5.62 33.24
CA PHE A 622 -42.63 6.23 32.06
C PHE A 622 -43.90 7.00 32.42
N ASN A 623 -44.05 8.19 31.82
CA ASN A 623 -45.12 9.13 32.13
C ASN A 623 -46.51 8.63 31.69
N ASP A 624 -46.57 7.78 30.67
CA ASP A 624 -47.78 7.28 30.03
C ASP A 624 -48.17 5.87 30.51
N VAL A 625 -47.52 5.34 31.54
CA VAL A 625 -47.83 4.02 32.10
C VAL A 625 -48.18 4.16 33.58
N PRO A 626 -49.47 4.39 33.92
CA PRO A 626 -49.92 4.46 35.30
C PRO A 626 -49.76 3.11 36.02
N SER A 627 -49.67 3.13 37.35
CA SER A 627 -49.55 1.91 38.17
C SER A 627 -50.75 0.96 38.03
N SER A 628 -51.90 1.46 37.59
CA SER A 628 -53.12 0.69 37.28
C SER A 628 -53.09 -0.01 35.92
N HIS A 629 -52.11 0.26 35.06
CA HIS A 629 -51.99 -0.41 33.77
C HIS A 629 -51.80 -1.92 33.98
N VAL A 630 -52.54 -2.75 33.24
CA VAL A 630 -52.57 -4.22 33.43
C VAL A 630 -51.20 -4.88 33.32
N PHE A 631 -50.28 -4.27 32.55
CA PHE A 631 -48.89 -4.71 32.39
C PHE A 631 -47.86 -3.78 33.06
N ALA A 632 -48.26 -2.95 34.03
CA ALA A 632 -47.36 -1.99 34.69
C ALA A 632 -46.15 -2.68 35.34
N LYS A 633 -46.36 -3.88 35.91
CA LYS A 633 -45.30 -4.67 36.54
C LYS A 633 -44.26 -5.14 35.53
N GLU A 634 -44.70 -5.67 34.39
CA GLU A 634 -43.84 -6.21 33.34
C GLU A 634 -43.10 -5.10 32.60
N ILE A 635 -43.77 -3.97 32.35
CA ILE A 635 -43.15 -2.77 31.77
C ILE A 635 -42.06 -2.23 32.70
N ARG A 636 -42.33 -2.16 34.02
CA ARG A 636 -41.34 -1.75 35.03
C ARG A 636 -40.09 -2.64 34.99
N TRP A 637 -40.28 -3.96 34.96
CA TRP A 637 -39.14 -4.88 34.84
C TRP A 637 -38.37 -4.67 33.54
N MET A 638 -39.06 -4.58 32.40
CA MET A 638 -38.43 -4.39 31.09
C MET A 638 -37.60 -3.09 31.02
N SER A 639 -38.05 -2.05 31.75
CA SER A 639 -37.33 -0.79 31.95
C SER A 639 -36.09 -0.95 32.83
N GLN A 640 -36.26 -1.53 34.03
CA GLN A 640 -35.17 -1.75 35.00
C GLN A 640 -34.06 -2.67 34.46
N ALA A 641 -34.44 -3.65 33.64
CA ALA A 641 -33.51 -4.55 32.95
C ALA A 641 -32.79 -3.90 31.75
N GLY A 642 -33.14 -2.68 31.37
CA GLY A 642 -32.56 -1.98 30.21
C GLY A 642 -32.99 -2.53 28.85
N ILE A 643 -34.00 -3.41 28.80
CA ILE A 643 -34.51 -4.00 27.55
C ILE A 643 -35.26 -2.92 26.73
N SER A 644 -36.09 -2.12 27.40
CA SER A 644 -36.73 -0.93 26.81
C SER A 644 -36.23 0.34 27.46
N ARG A 645 -35.82 1.32 26.64
CA ARG A 645 -35.38 2.66 27.08
C ARG A 645 -36.49 3.71 26.97
N GLY A 646 -37.64 3.36 26.39
CA GLY A 646 -38.70 4.32 26.04
C GLY A 646 -38.27 5.33 24.98
N TRP A 647 -39.06 6.38 24.84
CA TRP A 647 -38.77 7.54 24.00
C TRP A 647 -38.14 8.66 24.82
N SER A 648 -37.49 9.59 24.12
CA SER A 648 -36.85 10.77 24.72
C SER A 648 -37.82 11.70 25.46
N ASP A 649 -39.12 11.60 25.16
CA ASP A 649 -40.21 12.31 25.84
C ASP A 649 -40.64 11.65 27.18
N GLY A 650 -39.97 10.57 27.60
CA GLY A 650 -40.27 9.83 28.81
C GLY A 650 -41.45 8.88 28.70
N THR A 651 -41.90 8.55 27.48
CA THR A 651 -43.04 7.64 27.24
C THR A 651 -42.60 6.21 26.89
N PHE A 652 -43.46 5.23 27.18
CA PHE A 652 -43.32 3.82 26.80
C PHE A 652 -44.19 3.43 25.60
N ARG A 653 -45.28 4.14 25.37
CA ARG A 653 -46.28 3.95 24.30
C ARG A 653 -46.86 2.52 24.29
N PRO A 654 -47.51 2.08 25.40
CA PRO A 654 -47.85 0.67 25.62
C PRO A 654 -48.70 0.04 24.52
N THR A 655 -49.61 0.82 23.91
CA THR A 655 -50.55 0.33 22.90
C THR A 655 -50.03 0.39 21.47
N VAL A 656 -48.87 1.01 21.24
CA VAL A 656 -48.27 1.12 19.91
C VAL A 656 -47.71 -0.25 19.49
N PRO A 657 -48.03 -0.75 18.27
CA PRO A 657 -47.42 -1.96 17.73
C PRO A 657 -45.90 -1.84 17.57
N VAL A 658 -45.20 -2.96 17.70
CA VAL A 658 -43.73 -3.02 17.57
C VAL A 658 -43.35 -3.48 16.17
N THR A 659 -42.44 -2.76 15.51
CA THR A 659 -41.89 -3.18 14.23
C THR A 659 -40.91 -4.34 14.41
N ARG A 660 -40.67 -5.12 13.36
CA ARG A 660 -39.76 -6.27 13.41
C ARG A 660 -38.33 -5.89 13.77
N GLU A 661 -37.83 -4.76 13.29
CA GLU A 661 -36.51 -4.25 13.66
C GLU A 661 -36.41 -3.87 15.15
N GLN A 662 -37.49 -3.31 15.72
CA GLN A 662 -37.55 -3.00 17.16
C GLN A 662 -37.62 -4.28 18.00
N ILE A 663 -38.34 -5.30 17.53
CA ILE A 663 -38.34 -6.63 18.14
C ILE A 663 -36.94 -7.24 18.15
N ALA A 664 -36.15 -7.08 17.08
CA ALA A 664 -34.77 -7.56 17.05
C ALA A 664 -33.92 -6.96 18.18
N ALA A 665 -33.98 -5.63 18.35
CA ALA A 665 -33.28 -4.95 19.44
C ALA A 665 -33.74 -5.40 20.83
N PHE A 666 -35.03 -5.65 20.99
CA PHE A 666 -35.61 -6.16 22.23
C PHE A 666 -35.14 -7.58 22.55
N PHE A 667 -35.12 -8.48 21.57
CA PHE A 667 -34.59 -9.84 21.76
C PHE A 667 -33.11 -9.84 22.13
N MET A 668 -32.27 -9.06 21.45
CA MET A 668 -30.84 -9.01 21.76
C MET A 668 -30.57 -8.56 23.19
N ARG A 669 -31.31 -7.55 23.68
CA ARG A 669 -31.21 -7.11 25.08
C ARG A 669 -31.79 -8.12 26.05
N TRP A 670 -32.91 -8.77 25.71
CA TRP A 670 -33.51 -9.80 26.55
C TRP A 670 -32.60 -11.03 26.70
N LEU A 671 -31.97 -11.49 25.62
CA LEU A 671 -30.96 -12.55 25.64
C LEU A 671 -29.78 -12.17 26.55
N SER A 672 -29.33 -10.91 26.48
CA SER A 672 -28.24 -10.40 27.33
C SER A 672 -28.60 -10.50 28.82
N VAL A 673 -29.75 -9.92 29.19
CA VAL A 673 -30.23 -9.88 30.59
C VAL A 673 -30.48 -11.27 31.16
N THR A 674 -30.88 -12.23 30.33
CA THR A 674 -31.20 -13.59 30.75
C THR A 674 -30.01 -14.56 30.67
N GLY A 675 -28.81 -14.08 30.30
CA GLY A 675 -27.61 -14.92 30.19
C GLY A 675 -27.67 -15.92 29.03
N ARG A 676 -28.34 -15.55 27.94
CA ARG A 676 -28.55 -16.37 26.74
C ARG A 676 -27.82 -15.82 25.50
N LEU A 677 -26.93 -14.84 25.67
CA LEU A 677 -26.06 -14.34 24.61
C LEU A 677 -24.86 -15.25 24.38
#